data_AF-A0A3Q8V4X8-F1
#
_entry.id   AF-A0A3Q8V4X8-F1
#
_cell.length_a   1.000
_cell.length_b   1.000
_cell.length_c   1.000
_cell.angle_alpha   90.00
_cell.angle_beta   90.00
_cell.angle_gamma   90.00
#
_symmetry.space_group_name_H-M   'P 1'
#
loop_
_entity.id
_entity.type
_entity.pdbx_description
1 polymer ?
#
loop_
_entity_poly.entity_id
_entity_poly.type
_entity_poly.pdbx_seq_one_letter_code
_entity_poly.pdbx_strand_id
1 'polypeptide(L)'
;MGRPRGTTGRLYFGRDDAEHDMADGLLREGFLPTAAYEAVLSGRKTLVIGRKGAGKSAICMRLTTDGEHAGDTVLLTPDDAAGDEIRRFELQGLTGRSSKSLIWRYVFAVHTARHVIAHATERHGRRHPASVRALRKFLRANGEESEAQLYDRLASGTRGLQTSLSLEAFGVKAALDMSGSSEGTRASVQLEVLEGGVARALKELDCADAHGPLLVLVDQLEQVWSNAPDSKDMVMGLLLAGKHVSGAYGRAVRCVLFLRADIYDVLEFTEGDKYRGDEVRIEWTPEHLRELALTRASVSLGRRLTPEELWQQLFPLSVAGVPTADYLFSRSLARPRDAIQFLNLCRDKAVERGHTRSISPDDVTGATRQFSEWKLQDLAREYLVNFPFLSRIFAIFQNTGYVVMKAALRSRFDEHREALHARFPEYSDTLTVDGVIDVLFAVNFLGVRRGSEVVYTGEAHVSVQPHETEFHIHPCFRPALNALSSTELHPYVPRQRDVFITGDQHVAGLAVRGSQVGATMGFPVGRDFVMVESLVDSCERIRRQLGRANLPSQTAFEISVQVGHVADDASQLLARMQQGEVRDAVSHVVAATNYLNTLATQLVENGMDRGTGVRSVVNRIQDETRALGRMLGGGHYG
;
A
#
# COMPACT_ATOMS: atom_id res chain seq x y z
N MET A 1 8.36 -14.88 -37.81
CA MET A 1 7.79 -13.55 -38.13
C MET A 1 6.66 -13.27 -37.15
N GLY A 2 6.88 -12.38 -36.18
CA GLY A 2 5.86 -12.06 -35.18
C GLY A 2 4.71 -11.27 -35.82
N ARG A 3 3.46 -11.63 -35.52
CA ARG A 3 2.28 -10.83 -35.91
C ARG A 3 2.55 -9.36 -35.51
N PRO A 4 2.19 -8.36 -36.35
CA PRO A 4 2.27 -6.98 -35.93
C PRO A 4 1.48 -6.82 -34.63
N ARG A 5 2.16 -6.42 -33.55
CA ARG A 5 1.51 -6.18 -32.26
C ARG A 5 0.51 -5.04 -32.49
N GLY A 6 -0.79 -5.33 -32.35
CA GLY A 6 -1.82 -4.29 -32.39
C GLY A 6 -1.57 -3.21 -31.35
N THR A 7 -2.31 -2.10 -31.39
CA THR A 7 -2.14 -0.98 -30.45
C THR A 7 -2.11 -1.42 -28.99
N THR A 8 -3.00 -2.35 -28.59
CA THR A 8 -2.99 -2.94 -27.24
C THR A 8 -1.67 -3.65 -26.91
N GLY A 9 -1.06 -4.35 -27.88
CA GLY A 9 0.20 -5.05 -27.67
C GLY A 9 1.43 -4.14 -27.62
N ARG A 10 1.33 -2.91 -28.11
CA ARG A 10 2.38 -1.87 -28.04
C ARG A 10 2.24 -0.98 -26.80
N LEU A 11 1.02 -0.81 -26.30
CA LEU A 11 0.75 -0.08 -25.07
C LEU A 11 1.49 -0.74 -23.90
N TYR A 12 2.32 0.04 -23.22
CA TYR A 12 3.12 -0.42 -22.09
C TYR A 12 3.37 0.71 -21.10
N PHE A 13 3.20 0.45 -19.81
CA PHE A 13 3.27 1.48 -18.78
C PHE A 13 4.59 1.50 -17.99
N GLY A 14 5.44 0.49 -18.19
CA GLY A 14 6.76 0.39 -17.56
C GLY A 14 6.93 -0.86 -16.71
N ARG A 15 8.12 -1.00 -16.12
CA ARG A 15 8.43 -2.08 -15.17
C ARG A 15 8.15 -1.66 -13.73
N ASP A 16 8.19 -2.67 -12.86
CA ASP A 16 7.92 -2.49 -11.43
C ASP A 16 9.12 -1.88 -10.70
N ASP A 17 10.33 -2.15 -11.17
CA ASP A 17 11.59 -1.66 -10.64
C ASP A 17 12.16 -0.54 -11.53
N ALA A 18 12.77 0.47 -10.89
CA ALA A 18 13.15 1.70 -11.57
C ALA A 18 14.39 1.51 -12.44
N GLU A 19 15.26 0.58 -12.07
CA GLU A 19 16.52 0.27 -12.72
C GLU A 19 16.27 -0.33 -14.11
N HIS A 20 15.44 -1.36 -14.22
CA HIS A 20 15.09 -1.95 -15.51
C HIS A 20 14.15 -1.03 -16.31
N ASP A 21 13.27 -0.27 -15.66
CA ASP A 21 12.41 0.73 -16.34
C ASP A 21 13.25 1.88 -16.95
N MET A 22 14.37 2.26 -16.30
CA MET A 22 15.37 3.17 -16.84
C MET A 22 16.16 2.55 -17.99
N ALA A 23 16.58 1.29 -17.84
CA ALA A 23 17.31 0.57 -18.88
C ALA A 23 16.48 0.41 -20.18
N ASP A 24 15.18 0.18 -20.05
CA ASP A 24 14.23 0.12 -21.17
C ASP A 24 13.89 1.51 -21.76
N GLY A 25 14.35 2.60 -21.14
CA GLY A 25 14.18 3.98 -21.59
C GLY A 25 12.84 4.64 -21.23
N LEU A 26 11.83 3.86 -20.85
CA LEU A 26 10.50 4.40 -20.53
C LEU A 26 10.50 5.28 -19.28
N LEU A 27 11.30 4.96 -18.26
CA LEU A 27 11.46 5.86 -17.11
C LEU A 27 12.11 7.17 -17.53
N ARG A 28 13.06 7.17 -18.47
CA ARG A 28 13.76 8.39 -18.89
C ARG A 28 12.82 9.38 -19.58
N GLU A 29 11.98 8.89 -20.48
CA GLU A 29 11.07 9.73 -21.27
C GLU A 29 9.71 9.93 -20.60
N GLY A 30 9.27 8.95 -19.81
CA GLY A 30 7.97 8.91 -19.15
C GLY A 30 8.00 9.23 -17.66
N PHE A 31 9.09 9.82 -17.15
CA PHE A 31 9.15 10.31 -15.77
C PHE A 31 8.18 11.48 -15.59
N LEU A 32 7.39 11.45 -14.52
CA LEU A 32 6.55 12.58 -14.12
C LEU A 32 7.24 13.31 -12.96
N PRO A 33 7.73 14.55 -13.16
CA PRO A 33 8.31 15.35 -12.09
C PRO A 33 7.31 15.59 -10.96
N THR A 34 7.74 15.35 -9.72
CA THR A 34 6.94 15.58 -8.51
C THR A 34 7.50 16.74 -7.71
N ALA A 35 6.72 17.28 -6.77
CA ALA A 35 7.23 18.30 -5.84
C ALA A 35 8.46 17.81 -5.04
N ALA A 36 8.50 16.53 -4.68
CA ALA A 36 9.65 15.91 -4.01
C ALA A 36 10.88 15.89 -4.92
N TYR A 37 10.71 15.52 -6.19
CA TYR A 37 11.78 15.55 -7.19
C TYR A 37 12.38 16.96 -7.33
N GLU A 38 11.54 17.97 -7.54
CA GLU A 38 11.98 19.37 -7.71
C GLU A 38 12.66 19.91 -6.45
N ALA A 39 12.18 19.53 -5.26
CA ALA A 39 12.75 19.93 -3.99
C ALA A 39 14.17 19.35 -3.78
N VAL A 40 14.39 18.11 -4.21
CA VAL A 40 15.70 17.46 -4.15
C VAL A 40 16.66 18.03 -5.21
N LEU A 41 16.18 18.18 -6.44
CA LEU A 41 16.97 18.73 -7.55
C LEU A 41 17.52 20.13 -7.19
N SER A 42 16.63 21.01 -6.72
CA SER A 42 16.98 22.36 -6.24
C SER A 42 17.82 22.38 -4.96
N GLY A 43 17.94 21.26 -4.24
CA GLY A 43 18.68 21.16 -2.99
C GLY A 43 17.95 21.73 -1.77
N ARG A 44 16.65 22.04 -1.90
CA ARG A 44 15.82 22.48 -0.77
C ARG A 44 15.56 21.36 0.24
N LYS A 45 15.61 20.11 -0.20
CA LYS A 45 15.33 18.92 0.60
C LYS A 45 16.39 17.85 0.37
N THR A 46 16.80 17.17 1.43
CA THR A 46 17.86 16.16 1.42
C THR A 46 17.40 14.84 2.02
N LEU A 47 16.22 14.78 2.63
CA LEU A 47 15.63 13.53 3.13
C LEU A 47 14.31 13.26 2.41
N VAL A 48 14.28 12.20 1.61
CA VAL A 48 13.12 11.78 0.82
C VAL A 48 12.49 10.56 1.46
N ILE A 49 11.25 10.69 1.92
CA ILE A 49 10.53 9.64 2.62
C ILE A 49 9.38 9.16 1.74
N GLY A 50 9.19 7.85 1.61
CA GLY A 50 8.05 7.32 0.87
C GLY A 50 7.86 5.82 1.04
N ARG A 51 6.62 5.34 0.92
CA ARG A 51 6.30 3.90 0.99
C ARG A 51 6.98 3.10 -0.12
N LYS A 52 6.95 1.76 -0.03
CA LYS A 52 7.43 0.92 -1.15
C LYS A 52 6.60 1.25 -2.39
N GLY A 53 7.26 1.39 -3.54
CA GLY A 53 6.58 1.74 -4.80
C GLY A 53 6.14 3.20 -4.96
N ALA A 54 6.47 4.10 -4.02
CA ALA A 54 6.14 5.54 -4.11
C ALA A 54 6.99 6.32 -5.15
N GLY A 55 8.09 5.74 -5.66
CA GLY A 55 8.94 6.38 -6.65
C GLY A 55 10.28 6.93 -6.15
N LYS A 56 10.75 6.53 -4.95
CA LYS A 56 12.07 6.90 -4.41
C LYS A 56 13.22 6.57 -5.38
N SER A 57 13.32 5.30 -5.78
CA SER A 57 14.34 4.84 -6.73
C SER A 57 14.16 5.44 -8.13
N ALA A 58 12.92 5.79 -8.52
CA ALA A 58 12.68 6.51 -9.77
C ALA A 58 13.25 7.95 -9.74
N ILE A 59 13.07 8.68 -8.63
CA ILE A 59 13.71 9.98 -8.38
C ILE A 59 15.24 9.81 -8.38
N CYS A 60 15.74 8.80 -7.66
CA CYS A 60 17.17 8.49 -7.57
C CYS A 60 17.78 8.27 -8.96
N MET A 61 17.22 7.36 -9.76
CA MET A 61 17.68 7.07 -11.12
C MET A 61 17.54 8.27 -12.07
N ARG A 62 16.53 9.13 -11.87
CA ARG A 62 16.42 10.36 -12.65
C ARG A 62 17.57 11.32 -12.35
N LEU A 63 17.93 11.48 -11.07
CA LEU A 63 19.04 12.34 -10.62
C LEU A 63 20.43 11.80 -11.00
N THR A 64 20.57 10.50 -11.29
CA THR A 64 21.80 9.92 -11.84
C THR A 64 21.92 10.04 -13.36
N THR A 65 20.87 10.53 -14.05
CA THR A 65 20.91 10.70 -15.50
C THR A 65 21.74 11.94 -15.87
N ASP A 66 22.67 11.78 -16.82
CA ASP A 66 23.55 12.85 -17.28
C ASP A 66 22.77 14.10 -17.72
N GLY A 67 23.20 15.26 -17.21
CA GLY A 67 22.62 16.56 -17.54
C GLY A 67 21.35 16.92 -16.77
N GLU A 68 20.80 16.01 -15.97
CA GLU A 68 19.64 16.32 -15.13
C GLU A 68 20.04 17.17 -13.92
N HIS A 69 21.14 16.81 -13.26
CA HIS A 69 21.79 17.57 -12.20
C HIS A 69 23.04 18.29 -12.75
N ALA A 70 23.34 19.48 -12.25
CA ALA A 70 24.43 20.31 -12.75
C ALA A 70 25.83 19.77 -12.40
N GLY A 71 25.93 18.96 -11.33
CA GLY A 71 27.17 18.31 -10.91
C GLY A 71 27.12 16.80 -11.13
N ASP A 72 28.19 16.13 -10.72
CA ASP A 72 28.26 14.67 -10.81
C ASP A 72 27.49 14.01 -9.65
N THR A 73 27.05 12.77 -9.87
CA THR A 73 26.25 12.01 -8.89
C THR A 73 26.97 10.71 -8.51
N VAL A 74 26.92 10.36 -7.22
CA VAL A 74 27.39 9.08 -6.68
C VAL A 74 26.23 8.40 -5.97
N LEU A 75 25.89 7.18 -6.40
CA LEU A 75 24.85 6.37 -5.77
C LEU A 75 25.49 5.35 -4.82
N LEU A 76 24.99 5.28 -3.60
CA LEU A 76 25.37 4.33 -2.57
C LEU A 76 24.17 3.43 -2.24
N THR A 77 24.31 2.13 -2.50
CA THR A 77 23.32 1.09 -2.17
C THR A 77 24.00 0.02 -1.33
N PRO A 78 23.88 0.06 0.01
CA PRO A 78 24.53 -0.90 0.88
C PRO A 78 24.00 -2.31 0.60
N ASP A 79 24.91 -3.24 0.30
CA ASP A 79 24.57 -4.66 0.20
C ASP A 79 24.51 -5.33 1.58
N ASP A 80 24.08 -6.60 1.62
CA ASP A 80 23.92 -7.35 2.88
C ASP A 80 25.22 -7.42 3.70
N ALA A 81 26.37 -7.58 3.03
CA ALA A 81 27.67 -7.71 3.70
C ALA A 81 28.12 -6.38 4.32
N ALA A 82 28.07 -5.28 3.56
CA ALA A 82 28.40 -3.95 4.05
C ALA A 82 27.41 -3.49 5.14
N GLY A 83 26.12 -3.78 4.96
CA GLY A 83 25.08 -3.49 5.93
C GLY A 83 25.28 -4.21 7.25
N ASP A 84 25.62 -5.50 7.22
CA ASP A 84 25.94 -6.28 8.41
C ASP A 84 27.08 -5.68 9.23
N GLU A 85 28.15 -5.26 8.57
CA GLU A 85 29.30 -4.67 9.25
C GLU A 85 28.98 -3.30 9.84
N ILE A 86 28.24 -2.46 9.11
CA ILE A 86 27.81 -1.17 9.63
C ILE A 86 26.89 -1.36 10.84
N ARG A 87 25.99 -2.35 10.82
CA ARG A 87 25.13 -2.68 11.98
C ARG A 87 25.94 -3.07 13.21
N ARG A 88 26.98 -3.90 13.03
CA ARG A 88 27.86 -4.40 14.10
C ARG A 88 28.93 -3.39 14.53
N PHE A 89 29.11 -2.30 13.80
CA PHE A 89 30.17 -1.33 14.06
C PHE A 89 29.93 -0.55 15.37
N GLU A 90 30.79 -0.80 16.35
CA GLU A 90 30.75 -0.18 17.67
C GLU A 90 32.13 0.27 18.12
N LEU A 91 32.24 1.48 18.66
CA LEU A 91 33.49 2.05 19.16
C LEU A 91 33.41 2.27 20.66
N GLN A 92 34.42 1.79 21.40
CA GLN A 92 34.50 2.09 22.82
C GLN A 92 34.52 3.61 23.07
N GLY A 93 33.72 4.05 24.05
CA GLY A 93 33.60 5.46 24.43
C GLY A 93 32.57 6.26 23.62
N LEU A 94 31.82 5.63 22.72
CA LEU A 94 30.73 6.24 21.97
C LEU A 94 29.45 5.42 22.11
N THR A 95 28.30 6.07 21.87
CA THR A 95 27.02 5.36 21.74
C THR A 95 26.94 4.68 20.38
N GLY A 96 26.11 3.63 20.24
CA GLY A 96 25.94 2.92 18.97
C GLY A 96 25.60 3.84 17.80
N ARG A 97 24.63 4.72 17.99
CA ARG A 97 24.29 5.78 17.04
C ARG A 97 25.50 6.63 16.61
N SER A 98 26.38 6.99 17.54
CA SER A 98 27.56 7.82 17.25
C SER A 98 28.64 7.02 16.52
N SER A 99 28.88 5.77 16.92
CA SER A 99 29.75 4.82 16.21
C SER A 99 29.30 4.68 14.75
N LYS A 100 28.01 4.43 14.53
CA LYS A 100 27.42 4.27 13.20
C LYS A 100 27.46 5.56 12.37
N SER A 101 27.30 6.73 13.00
CA SER A 101 27.51 8.01 12.32
C SER A 101 28.95 8.18 11.80
N LEU A 102 29.96 7.79 12.59
CA LEU A 102 31.36 7.87 12.16
C LEU A 102 31.67 7.00 10.95
N ILE A 103 31.18 5.76 10.91
CA ILE A 103 31.42 4.88 9.76
C ILE A 103 30.70 5.37 8.49
N TRP A 104 29.49 5.93 8.61
CA TRP A 104 28.82 6.54 7.46
C TRP A 104 29.54 7.78 6.94
N ARG A 105 29.99 8.66 7.84
CA ARG A 105 30.82 9.82 7.48
C ARG A 105 32.11 9.39 6.78
N TYR A 106 32.73 8.31 7.24
CA TYR A 106 33.89 7.72 6.59
C TYR A 106 33.59 7.31 5.15
N VAL A 107 32.53 6.53 4.93
CA VAL A 107 32.07 6.14 3.58
C VAL A 107 31.87 7.38 2.70
N PHE A 108 31.15 8.39 3.19
CA PHE A 108 30.92 9.63 2.44
C PHE A 108 32.22 10.38 2.10
N ALA A 109 33.15 10.48 3.05
CA ALA A 109 34.43 11.15 2.84
C ALA A 109 35.28 10.42 1.78
N VAL A 110 35.30 9.09 1.79
CA VAL A 110 36.04 8.27 0.83
C VAL A 110 35.46 8.39 -0.58
N HIS A 111 34.14 8.29 -0.72
CA HIS A 111 33.48 8.48 -2.01
C HIS A 111 33.68 9.91 -2.55
N THR A 112 33.60 10.92 -1.69
CA THR A 112 33.89 12.31 -2.06
C THR A 112 35.36 12.48 -2.47
N ALA A 113 36.30 11.88 -1.75
CA ALA A 113 37.72 11.92 -2.09
C ALA A 113 38.00 11.31 -3.48
N ARG A 114 37.41 10.14 -3.77
CA ARG A 114 37.50 9.49 -5.10
C ARG A 114 36.97 10.39 -6.20
N HIS A 115 35.77 10.93 -5.98
CA HIS A 115 35.14 11.86 -6.92
C HIS A 115 36.04 13.08 -7.18
N VAL A 116 36.53 13.74 -6.13
CA VAL A 116 37.38 14.94 -6.27
C VAL A 116 38.67 14.64 -7.04
N ILE A 117 39.27 13.46 -6.87
CA ILE A 117 40.45 13.04 -7.62
C ILE A 117 40.15 12.86 -9.11
N ALA A 118 39.01 12.24 -9.44
CA ALA A 118 38.55 12.07 -10.81
C ALA A 118 38.22 13.43 -11.45
N HIS A 119 37.40 14.23 -10.77
CA HIS A 119 36.99 15.57 -11.16
C HIS A 119 38.19 16.50 -11.41
N ALA A 120 39.21 16.46 -10.53
CA ALA A 120 40.44 17.23 -10.73
C ALA A 120 41.14 16.87 -12.04
N THR A 121 41.09 15.60 -12.45
CA THR A 121 41.70 15.14 -13.71
C THR A 121 40.91 15.58 -14.93
N GLU A 122 39.58 15.52 -14.85
CA GLU A 122 38.66 15.80 -15.95
C GLU A 122 38.46 17.30 -16.18
N ARG A 123 38.34 18.09 -15.11
CA ARG A 123 37.96 19.51 -15.16
C ARG A 123 39.12 20.48 -14.93
N HIS A 124 40.19 20.05 -14.24
CA HIS A 124 41.33 20.91 -13.87
C HIS A 124 42.68 20.45 -14.45
N GLY A 125 42.69 19.39 -15.26
CA GLY A 125 43.88 18.86 -15.93
C GLY A 125 44.81 18.04 -15.03
N ARG A 126 46.01 17.73 -15.56
CA ARG A 126 46.91 16.71 -14.95
C ARG A 126 47.79 17.23 -13.81
N ARG A 127 47.91 18.56 -13.64
CA ARG A 127 48.74 19.14 -12.57
C ARG A 127 47.90 19.34 -11.31
N HIS A 128 47.74 18.26 -10.55
CA HIS A 128 46.89 18.28 -9.38
C HIS A 128 47.49 19.06 -8.19
N PRO A 129 46.67 19.78 -7.42
CA PRO A 129 47.06 20.39 -6.16
C PRO A 129 47.66 19.39 -5.16
N ALA A 130 48.35 19.91 -4.14
CA ALA A 130 48.96 19.06 -3.10
C ALA A 130 47.90 18.28 -2.33
N SER A 131 46.74 18.89 -2.04
CA SER A 131 45.60 18.26 -1.38
C SER A 131 45.07 17.04 -2.14
N VAL A 132 44.86 17.16 -3.46
CA VAL A 132 44.40 16.06 -4.32
C VAL A 132 45.44 14.92 -4.39
N ARG A 133 46.73 15.25 -4.46
CA ARG A 133 47.80 14.23 -4.41
C ARG A 133 47.86 13.52 -3.05
N ALA A 134 47.63 14.25 -1.95
CA ALA A 134 47.53 13.68 -0.62
C ALA A 134 46.34 12.71 -0.50
N LEU A 135 45.16 13.09 -0.99
CA LEU A 135 43.99 12.19 -1.04
C LEU A 135 44.29 10.91 -1.84
N ARG A 136 44.92 11.04 -3.02
CA ARG A 136 45.31 9.87 -3.83
C ARG A 136 46.29 8.94 -3.09
N LYS A 137 47.26 9.50 -2.36
CA LYS A 137 48.19 8.72 -1.53
C LYS A 137 47.46 8.07 -0.35
N PHE A 138 46.51 8.77 0.28
CA PHE A 138 45.68 8.23 1.36
C PHE A 138 44.86 7.03 0.89
N LEU A 139 44.11 7.16 -0.21
CA LEU A 139 43.29 6.06 -0.73
C LEU A 139 44.14 4.82 -1.05
N ARG A 140 45.31 5.01 -1.67
CA ARG A 140 46.27 3.93 -1.92
C ARG A 140 46.79 3.25 -0.66
N ALA A 141 47.25 4.05 0.31
CA ALA A 141 47.84 3.54 1.54
C ALA A 141 46.83 2.77 2.41
N ASN A 142 45.55 3.07 2.23
CA ASN A 142 44.45 2.49 2.99
C ASN A 142 43.65 1.45 2.18
N GLY A 143 44.00 1.18 0.92
CA GLY A 143 43.31 0.19 0.09
C GLY A 143 41.88 0.60 -0.27
N GLU A 144 41.68 1.87 -0.63
CA GLU A 144 40.35 2.44 -0.88
C GLU A 144 40.28 3.11 -2.26
N GLU A 145 40.97 2.56 -3.25
CA GLU A 145 40.91 3.06 -4.62
C GLU A 145 39.62 2.62 -5.33
N SER A 146 39.05 1.47 -4.98
CA SER A 146 37.79 0.97 -5.54
C SER A 146 36.71 0.72 -4.48
N GLU A 147 35.47 0.74 -4.92
CA GLU A 147 34.30 0.45 -4.09
C GLU A 147 34.35 -0.95 -3.49
N ALA A 148 34.68 -1.97 -4.30
CA ALA A 148 34.89 -3.34 -3.83
C ALA A 148 35.92 -3.40 -2.70
N GLN A 149 37.05 -2.71 -2.81
CA GLN A 149 38.08 -2.71 -1.76
C GLN A 149 37.63 -2.02 -0.47
N LEU A 150 36.84 -0.95 -0.58
CA LEU A 150 36.25 -0.28 0.60
C LEU A 150 35.31 -1.24 1.33
N TYR A 151 34.39 -1.88 0.59
CA TYR A 151 33.45 -2.81 1.19
C TYR A 151 34.11 -4.11 1.66
N ASP A 152 35.11 -4.65 0.96
CA ASP A 152 35.91 -5.79 1.41
C ASP A 152 36.63 -5.47 2.74
N ARG A 153 37.12 -4.24 2.90
CA ARG A 153 37.77 -3.81 4.14
C ARG A 153 36.77 -3.66 5.29
N LEU A 154 35.57 -3.16 4.99
CA LEU A 154 34.47 -3.13 5.95
C LEU A 154 34.09 -4.58 6.34
N ALA A 155 33.89 -5.46 5.36
CA ALA A 155 33.47 -6.88 5.45
C ALA A 155 34.47 -7.83 6.11
N SER A 156 35.77 -7.63 5.90
CA SER A 156 36.80 -8.58 6.36
C SER A 156 37.07 -8.55 7.87
N GLY A 157 36.23 -7.89 8.67
CA GLY A 157 36.41 -7.79 10.12
C GLY A 157 37.67 -7.00 10.51
N THR A 158 38.36 -6.39 9.54
CA THR A 158 39.37 -5.35 9.77
C THR A 158 38.69 -4.05 10.17
N ARG A 159 37.80 -4.10 11.17
CA ARG A 159 37.60 -3.07 12.18
C ARG A 159 37.95 -1.66 11.65
N GLY A 160 37.27 -1.11 10.65
CA GLY A 160 37.78 -0.01 9.80
C GLY A 160 38.52 1.11 10.54
N LEU A 161 37.78 2.10 11.06
CA LEU A 161 38.29 3.16 11.95
C LEU A 161 38.83 2.63 13.30
N GLN A 162 38.55 1.37 13.64
CA GLN A 162 39.09 0.68 14.82
C GLN A 162 40.56 0.24 14.58
N THR A 163 41.03 0.13 13.33
CA THR A 163 42.43 0.01 12.93
C THR A 163 43.01 1.39 12.61
N SER A 164 44.32 1.59 12.80
CA SER A 164 44.94 2.90 12.57
C SER A 164 45.01 3.20 11.07
N LEU A 165 44.22 4.17 10.58
CA LEU A 165 44.36 4.70 9.22
C LEU A 165 45.74 5.31 9.00
N SER A 166 46.32 5.14 7.81
CA SER A 166 47.56 5.80 7.43
C SER A 166 47.28 7.25 7.02
N LEU A 167 47.65 8.20 7.88
CA LEU A 167 47.43 9.64 7.70
C LEU A 167 48.69 10.41 7.27
N GLU A 168 49.79 9.70 6.98
CA GLU A 168 51.06 10.33 6.59
C GLU A 168 50.93 11.22 5.36
N ALA A 169 49.99 10.89 4.47
CA ALA A 169 49.69 11.68 3.29
C ALA A 169 49.25 13.12 3.62
N PHE A 170 48.67 13.34 4.79
CA PHE A 170 48.23 14.65 5.28
C PHE A 170 49.26 15.34 6.19
N GLY A 171 50.46 14.78 6.31
CA GLY A 171 51.51 15.30 7.21
C GLY A 171 51.30 14.93 8.68
N VAL A 172 50.33 14.06 8.97
CA VAL A 172 50.09 13.51 10.30
C VAL A 172 50.82 12.17 10.38
N LYS A 173 52.00 12.15 11.02
CA LYS A 173 52.62 10.87 11.38
C LYS A 173 51.66 10.16 12.34
N ALA A 174 51.32 8.90 12.03
CA ALA A 174 50.40 8.10 12.81
C ALA A 174 50.63 8.33 14.31
N ALA A 175 49.57 8.69 15.03
CA ALA A 175 49.61 9.04 16.44
C ALA A 175 50.28 7.93 17.26
N LEU A 176 51.58 8.08 17.49
CA LEU A 176 52.38 7.27 18.40
C LEU A 176 52.17 7.68 19.87
N ASP A 177 51.32 8.68 20.15
CA ASP A 177 51.04 9.18 21.51
C ASP A 177 49.54 9.34 21.82
N MET A 178 48.68 8.43 21.33
CA MET A 178 47.30 8.29 21.81
C MET A 178 47.14 7.09 22.76
N SER A 179 48.21 6.81 23.51
CA SER A 179 48.24 5.79 24.57
C SER A 179 47.25 6.16 25.67
N GLY A 180 46.05 5.56 25.65
CA GLY A 180 45.01 5.75 26.68
C GLY A 180 43.74 6.48 26.23
N SER A 181 43.63 6.96 24.98
CA SER A 181 42.37 7.48 24.45
C SER A 181 41.41 6.35 24.07
N SER A 182 40.09 6.56 24.21
CA SER A 182 39.09 5.59 23.74
C SER A 182 39.18 5.38 22.22
N GLU A 183 38.77 4.20 21.75
CA GLU A 183 38.70 3.87 20.33
C GLU A 183 37.88 4.93 19.55
N GLY A 184 36.77 5.39 20.14
CA GLY A 184 35.89 6.40 19.56
C GLY A 184 36.54 7.77 19.36
N THR A 185 37.34 8.23 20.34
CA THR A 185 38.09 9.49 20.21
C THR A 185 39.13 9.38 19.09
N ARG A 186 39.84 8.25 19.03
CA ARG A 186 40.86 8.03 17.99
C ARG A 186 40.24 8.00 16.60
N ALA A 187 39.13 7.27 16.44
CA ALA A 187 38.38 7.21 15.18
C ALA A 187 37.88 8.58 14.72
N SER A 188 37.32 9.38 15.64
CA SER A 188 36.85 10.73 15.35
C SER A 188 37.97 11.63 14.81
N VAL A 189 39.13 11.64 15.47
CA VAL A 189 40.29 12.45 15.03
C VAL A 189 40.80 12.00 13.67
N GLN A 190 40.89 10.68 13.43
CA GLN A 190 41.34 10.17 12.13
C GLN A 190 40.39 10.59 10.99
N LEU A 191 39.09 10.53 11.24
CA LEU A 191 38.08 10.94 10.29
C LEU A 191 38.11 12.44 10.02
N GLU A 192 38.28 13.27 11.05
CA GLU A 192 38.40 14.73 10.89
C GLU A 192 39.60 15.13 10.00
N VAL A 193 40.72 14.41 10.09
CA VAL A 193 41.87 14.62 9.21
C VAL A 193 41.53 14.32 7.75
N LEU A 194 40.82 13.22 7.48
CA LEU A 194 40.36 12.87 6.14
C LEU A 194 39.36 13.90 5.60
N GLU A 195 38.31 14.22 6.37
CA GLU A 195 37.28 15.20 5.99
C GLU A 195 37.91 16.57 5.73
N GLY A 196 38.87 17.00 6.57
CA GLY A 196 39.63 18.24 6.37
C GLY A 196 40.49 18.21 5.11
N GLY A 197 41.07 17.05 4.76
CA GLY A 197 41.78 16.84 3.51
C GLY A 197 40.88 16.95 2.28
N VAL A 198 39.68 16.37 2.35
CA VAL A 198 38.65 16.44 1.30
C VAL A 198 38.15 17.88 1.12
N ALA A 199 37.77 18.55 2.22
CA ALA A 199 37.32 19.94 2.20
C ALA A 199 38.39 20.88 1.62
N ARG A 200 39.66 20.67 1.96
CA ARG A 200 40.77 21.44 1.38
C ARG A 200 40.90 21.23 -0.13
N ALA A 201 40.78 19.98 -0.61
CA ALA A 201 40.84 19.69 -2.04
C ALA A 201 39.69 20.33 -2.81
N LEU A 202 38.45 20.20 -2.30
CA LEU A 202 37.27 20.86 -2.87
C LEU A 202 37.45 22.39 -2.94
N LYS A 203 38.02 22.99 -1.89
CA LYS A 203 38.29 24.43 -1.84
C LYS A 203 39.39 24.87 -2.80
N GLU A 204 40.50 24.14 -2.89
CA GLU A 204 41.60 24.45 -3.80
C GLU A 204 41.21 24.35 -5.28
N LEU A 205 40.20 23.52 -5.59
CA LEU A 205 39.63 23.36 -6.93
C LEU A 205 38.42 24.28 -7.18
N ASP A 206 38.02 25.10 -6.20
CA ASP A 206 36.85 25.98 -6.29
C ASP A 206 35.53 25.24 -6.62
N CYS A 207 35.37 24.02 -6.09
CA CYS A 207 34.21 23.16 -6.38
C CYS A 207 32.88 23.73 -5.86
N ALA A 208 32.90 24.60 -4.85
CA ALA A 208 31.68 25.17 -4.27
C ALA A 208 31.03 26.26 -5.14
N ASP A 209 31.85 27.03 -5.86
CA ASP A 209 31.40 28.23 -6.57
C ASP A 209 31.52 28.09 -8.09
N ALA A 210 32.52 27.37 -8.60
CA ALA A 210 32.76 27.21 -10.04
C ALA A 210 32.09 25.95 -10.66
N HIS A 211 31.54 25.05 -9.84
CA HIS A 211 31.05 23.75 -10.29
C HIS A 211 29.68 23.41 -9.68
N GLY A 212 28.94 22.53 -10.34
CA GLY A 212 27.75 21.92 -9.73
C GLY A 212 28.16 21.02 -8.55
N PRO A 213 27.37 20.96 -7.46
CA PRO A 213 27.74 20.17 -6.29
C PRO A 213 27.77 18.67 -6.62
N LEU A 214 28.71 17.94 -6.01
CA LEU A 214 28.62 16.48 -5.99
C LEU A 214 27.35 16.05 -5.25
N LEU A 215 26.54 15.23 -5.89
CA LEU A 215 25.33 14.68 -5.30
C LEU A 215 25.58 13.25 -4.82
N VAL A 216 25.65 13.04 -3.52
CA VAL A 216 25.76 11.70 -2.90
C VAL A 216 24.35 11.21 -2.56
N LEU A 217 23.88 10.19 -3.28
CA LEU A 217 22.57 9.58 -3.10
C LEU A 217 22.71 8.29 -2.30
N VAL A 218 21.87 8.08 -1.30
CA VAL A 218 21.78 6.81 -0.56
C VAL A 218 20.37 6.26 -0.70
N ASP A 219 20.23 5.09 -1.31
CA ASP A 219 18.94 4.41 -1.51
C ASP A 219 19.03 2.94 -1.07
N GLN A 220 17.89 2.24 -1.05
CA GLN A 220 17.78 0.80 -0.81
C GLN A 220 18.20 0.33 0.60
N LEU A 221 18.14 1.19 1.61
CA LEU A 221 18.43 0.82 3.00
C LEU A 221 17.52 -0.30 3.55
N GLU A 222 16.37 -0.53 2.94
CA GLU A 222 15.49 -1.63 3.32
C GLU A 222 16.10 -3.02 3.15
N GLN A 223 17.13 -3.16 2.31
CA GLN A 223 17.85 -4.42 2.14
C GLN A 223 18.62 -4.79 3.41
N VAL A 224 19.16 -3.77 4.08
CA VAL A 224 19.98 -3.92 5.28
C VAL A 224 19.21 -3.54 6.56
N TRP A 225 17.88 -3.46 6.50
CA TRP A 225 17.04 -3.10 7.64
C TRP A 225 16.56 -4.31 8.43
N SER A 226 16.51 -4.16 9.76
CA SER A 226 15.77 -5.05 10.65
C SER A 226 15.19 -4.24 11.82
N ASN A 227 14.25 -4.80 12.58
CA ASN A 227 13.69 -4.12 13.76
C ASN A 227 14.62 -4.17 15.00
N ALA A 228 15.85 -4.67 14.85
CA ALA A 228 16.81 -4.75 15.95
C ALA A 228 17.36 -3.35 16.33
N PRO A 229 17.71 -3.11 17.62
CA PRO A 229 18.18 -1.81 18.09
C PRO A 229 19.41 -1.27 17.33
N ASP A 230 20.33 -2.15 16.94
CA ASP A 230 21.53 -1.80 16.18
C ASP A 230 21.21 -1.30 14.76
N SER A 231 20.18 -1.85 14.12
CA SER A 231 19.66 -1.43 12.83
C SER A 231 19.00 -0.06 12.92
N LYS A 232 18.27 0.21 14.01
CA LYS A 232 17.74 1.55 14.31
C LYS A 232 18.87 2.56 14.47
N ASP A 233 19.89 2.21 15.25
CA ASP A 233 21.10 3.04 15.40
C ASP A 233 21.83 3.26 14.07
N MET A 234 21.81 2.30 13.15
CA MET A 234 22.48 2.43 11.85
C MET A 234 21.81 3.50 11.01
N VAL A 235 20.48 3.46 10.91
CA VAL A 235 19.71 4.46 10.15
C VAL A 235 19.80 5.83 10.82
N MET A 236 19.75 5.89 12.15
CA MET A 236 19.95 7.15 12.88
C MET A 236 21.37 7.71 12.69
N GLY A 237 22.39 6.85 12.68
CA GLY A 237 23.76 7.21 12.37
C GLY A 237 23.91 7.76 10.96
N LEU A 238 23.23 7.16 9.98
CA LEU A 238 23.20 7.63 8.59
C LEU A 238 22.58 9.03 8.47
N LEU A 239 21.43 9.26 9.14
CA LEU A 239 20.77 10.56 9.15
C LEU A 239 21.71 11.66 9.68
N LEU A 240 22.40 11.38 10.80
CA LEU A 240 23.38 12.28 11.40
C LEU A 240 24.57 12.53 10.47
N ALA A 241 25.10 11.48 9.84
CA ALA A 241 26.19 11.58 8.89
C ALA A 241 25.81 12.39 7.65
N GLY A 242 24.61 12.17 7.09
CA GLY A 242 24.11 12.92 5.94
C GLY A 242 23.97 14.40 6.23
N LYS A 243 23.51 14.75 7.44
CA LYS A 243 23.47 16.15 7.90
C LYS A 243 24.86 16.76 8.09
N HIS A 244 25.83 15.97 8.55
CA HIS A 244 27.22 16.40 8.71
C HIS A 244 27.88 16.80 7.38
N VAL A 245 27.58 16.09 6.27
CA VAL A 245 28.12 16.37 4.92
C VAL A 245 27.97 17.85 4.54
N SER A 246 26.79 18.43 4.73
CA SER A 246 26.51 19.84 4.40
C SER A 246 27.39 20.81 5.20
N GLY A 247 27.69 20.49 6.47
CA GLY A 247 28.57 21.31 7.31
C GLY A 247 30.05 21.13 6.95
N ALA A 248 30.47 19.91 6.62
CA ALA A 248 31.86 19.57 6.33
C ALA A 248 32.34 20.09 4.96
N TYR A 249 31.46 20.06 3.95
CA TYR A 249 31.84 20.35 2.56
C TYR A 249 31.08 21.54 1.95
N GLY A 250 30.22 22.20 2.73
CA GLY A 250 29.47 23.38 2.30
C GLY A 250 28.62 23.09 1.06
N ARG A 251 28.68 24.00 0.08
CA ARG A 251 27.92 23.89 -1.18
C ARG A 251 28.54 22.95 -2.20
N ALA A 252 29.74 22.41 -1.96
CA ALA A 252 30.40 21.56 -2.94
C ALA A 252 29.88 20.13 -2.96
N VAL A 253 29.25 19.67 -1.88
CA VAL A 253 28.71 18.30 -1.75
C VAL A 253 27.35 18.35 -1.08
N ARG A 254 26.38 17.62 -1.64
CA ARG A 254 25.04 17.45 -1.08
C ARG A 254 24.77 15.96 -0.90
N CYS A 255 24.36 15.56 0.31
CA CYS A 255 23.90 14.20 0.58
C CYS A 255 22.37 14.16 0.54
N VAL A 256 21.80 13.19 -0.20
CA VAL A 256 20.35 12.95 -0.27
C VAL A 256 20.08 11.51 0.13
N LEU A 257 19.20 11.35 1.12
CA LEU A 257 18.83 10.06 1.69
C LEU A 257 17.42 9.69 1.26
N PHE A 258 17.25 8.48 0.73
CA PHE A 258 15.94 7.91 0.39
C PHE A 258 15.57 6.87 1.45
N LEU A 259 14.54 7.16 2.23
CA LEU A 259 14.06 6.27 3.30
C LEU A 259 12.65 5.78 3.03
N ARG A 260 12.40 4.52 3.40
CA ARG A 260 11.03 4.04 3.49
C ARG A 260 10.32 4.66 4.70
N ALA A 261 9.05 4.99 4.52
CA ALA A 261 8.23 5.56 5.59
C ALA A 261 8.13 4.62 6.81
N ASP A 262 7.91 3.33 6.60
CA ASP A 262 7.81 2.34 7.69
C ASP A 262 9.12 2.07 8.44
N ILE A 263 10.27 2.42 7.85
CA ILE A 263 11.57 2.42 8.53
C ILE A 263 11.74 3.71 9.32
N TYR A 264 11.39 4.85 8.72
CA TYR A 264 11.55 6.17 9.34
C TYR A 264 10.62 6.36 10.55
N ASP A 265 9.34 5.99 10.41
CA ASP A 265 8.31 6.27 11.41
C ASP A 265 8.47 5.42 12.69
N VAL A 266 9.26 4.32 12.65
CA VAL A 266 9.60 3.50 13.84
C VAL A 266 10.85 3.99 14.57
N LEU A 267 11.55 4.99 14.04
CA LEU A 267 12.71 5.58 14.71
C LEU A 267 12.25 6.49 15.84
N GLU A 268 12.51 6.08 17.09
CA GLU A 268 12.32 6.94 18.26
C GLU A 268 13.42 8.00 18.30
N PHE A 269 13.14 9.17 17.72
CA PHE A 269 14.14 10.20 17.54
C PHE A 269 13.77 11.48 18.28
N THR A 270 14.39 11.71 19.44
CA THR A 270 14.23 12.93 20.26
C THR A 270 14.61 14.22 19.50
N GLU A 271 15.38 14.09 18.43
CA GLU A 271 15.78 15.23 17.57
C GLU A 271 15.03 15.26 16.22
N GLY A 272 13.90 14.56 16.08
CA GLY A 272 13.13 14.45 14.81
C GLY A 272 12.76 15.81 14.24
N ASP A 273 12.46 16.76 15.12
CA ASP A 273 12.16 18.13 14.75
C ASP A 273 13.31 18.81 13.97
N LYS A 274 14.56 18.40 14.20
CA LYS A 274 15.72 18.96 13.48
C LYS A 274 15.79 18.55 12.01
N TYR A 275 15.00 17.57 11.57
CA TYR A 275 14.96 17.08 10.18
C TYR A 275 13.71 17.54 9.42
N ARG A 276 12.71 18.14 10.08
CA ARG A 276 11.48 18.65 9.43
C ARG A 276 11.77 19.66 8.31
N GLY A 277 12.82 20.47 8.48
CA GLY A 277 13.28 21.42 7.46
C GLY A 277 13.85 20.74 6.21
N ASP A 278 14.45 19.56 6.37
CA ASP A 278 15.20 18.84 5.34
C ASP A 278 14.39 17.71 4.67
N GLU A 279 13.28 17.29 5.30
CA GLU A 279 12.45 16.18 4.84
C GLU A 279 11.36 16.56 3.82
N VAL A 280 11.08 15.65 2.91
CA VAL A 280 9.93 15.66 2.01
C VAL A 280 9.34 14.24 1.92
N ARG A 281 8.03 14.12 2.14
CA ARG A 281 7.29 12.88 1.90
C ARG A 281 6.77 12.85 0.47
N ILE A 282 6.95 11.74 -0.23
CA ILE A 282 6.42 11.54 -1.58
C ILE A 282 4.94 11.20 -1.47
N GLU A 283 4.11 12.05 -2.05
CA GLU A 283 2.65 11.90 -2.09
C GLU A 283 2.16 11.87 -3.54
N TRP A 284 1.18 11.00 -3.80
CA TRP A 284 0.55 10.84 -5.10
C TRP A 284 -0.95 11.02 -4.95
N THR A 285 -1.54 11.83 -5.83
CA THR A 285 -2.98 11.97 -5.95
C THR A 285 -3.50 11.11 -7.11
N PRO A 286 -4.79 10.76 -7.13
CA PRO A 286 -5.40 10.11 -8.30
C PRO A 286 -5.16 10.88 -9.60
N GLU A 287 -5.13 12.21 -9.55
CA GLU A 287 -4.85 13.08 -10.70
C GLU A 287 -3.43 12.88 -11.22
N HIS A 288 -2.42 12.87 -10.34
CA HIS A 288 -1.04 12.58 -10.74
C HIS A 288 -0.87 11.17 -11.31
N LEU A 289 -1.63 10.18 -10.81
CA LEU A 289 -1.62 8.82 -11.37
C LEU A 289 -2.25 8.76 -12.77
N ARG A 290 -3.33 9.52 -13.01
CA ARG A 290 -3.91 9.68 -14.36
C ARG A 290 -2.92 10.30 -15.33
N GLU A 291 -2.19 11.33 -14.89
CA GLU A 291 -1.17 12.00 -15.69
C GLU A 291 0.03 11.09 -15.98
N LEU A 292 0.49 10.34 -14.97
CA LEU A 292 1.54 9.33 -15.15
C LEU A 292 1.12 8.29 -16.19
N ALA A 293 -0.10 7.78 -16.11
CA ALA A 293 -0.64 6.82 -17.07
C ALA A 293 -0.64 7.38 -18.50
N LEU A 294 -1.10 8.63 -18.67
CA LEU A 294 -1.14 9.30 -19.96
C LEU A 294 0.27 9.53 -20.55
N THR A 295 1.19 9.99 -19.72
CA THR A 295 2.59 10.23 -20.09
C THR A 295 3.24 8.92 -20.55
N ARG A 296 3.13 7.85 -19.76
CA ARG A 296 3.69 6.53 -20.07
C ARG A 296 3.07 5.88 -21.31
N ALA A 297 1.75 6.01 -21.48
CA ALA A 297 1.05 5.53 -22.66
C ALA A 297 1.49 6.28 -23.93
N SER A 298 1.71 7.60 -23.83
CA SER A 298 2.17 8.42 -24.95
C SER A 298 3.57 8.01 -25.43
N VAL A 299 4.50 7.82 -24.47
CA VAL A 299 5.86 7.39 -24.79
C VAL A 299 5.87 5.98 -25.39
N SER A 300 5.16 5.02 -24.79
CA SER A 300 5.14 3.64 -25.32
C SER A 300 4.52 3.51 -26.71
N LEU A 301 3.57 4.38 -27.06
CA LEU A 301 2.98 4.43 -28.40
C LEU A 301 3.75 5.34 -29.38
N GLY A 302 4.80 6.04 -28.92
CA GLY A 302 5.59 6.96 -29.74
C GLY A 302 4.80 8.15 -30.28
N ARG A 303 3.70 8.53 -29.62
CA ARG A 303 2.86 9.67 -29.98
C ARG A 303 2.19 10.28 -28.76
N ARG A 304 1.96 11.58 -28.77
CA ARG A 304 1.19 12.26 -27.72
C ARG A 304 -0.26 11.79 -27.76
N LEU A 305 -0.77 11.33 -26.61
CA LEU A 305 -2.18 10.97 -26.42
C LEU A 305 -2.95 12.09 -25.72
N THR A 306 -4.25 12.15 -25.95
CA THR A 306 -5.19 12.89 -25.08
C THR A 306 -5.80 11.98 -24.01
N PRO A 307 -6.34 12.54 -22.91
CA PRO A 307 -7.09 11.76 -21.91
C PRO A 307 -8.24 10.94 -22.53
N GLU A 308 -8.94 11.49 -23.51
CA GLU A 308 -10.05 10.83 -24.21
C GLU A 308 -9.56 9.63 -25.02
N GLU A 309 -8.43 9.76 -25.72
CA GLU A 309 -7.83 8.64 -26.44
C GLU A 309 -7.45 7.50 -25.50
N LEU A 310 -6.83 7.81 -24.36
CA LEU A 310 -6.46 6.79 -23.39
C LEU A 310 -7.70 6.16 -22.74
N TRP A 311 -8.60 6.96 -22.19
CA TRP A 311 -9.66 6.48 -21.29
C TRP A 311 -10.99 6.14 -21.97
N GLN A 312 -11.16 6.47 -23.26
CA GLN A 312 -12.40 6.19 -23.99
C GLN A 312 -12.18 5.35 -25.26
N GLN A 313 -10.95 5.33 -25.80
CA GLN A 313 -10.63 4.56 -27.01
C GLN A 313 -9.73 3.36 -26.71
N LEU A 314 -8.63 3.56 -25.97
CA LEU A 314 -7.71 2.47 -25.60
C LEU A 314 -8.25 1.66 -24.42
N PHE A 315 -8.78 2.33 -23.41
CA PHE A 315 -9.58 1.74 -22.32
C PHE A 315 -11.07 1.97 -22.59
N PRO A 316 -11.95 1.15 -21.99
CA PRO A 316 -13.39 1.38 -22.10
C PRO A 316 -13.77 2.69 -21.39
N LEU A 317 -14.85 3.36 -21.83
CA LEU A 317 -15.35 4.59 -21.19
C LEU A 317 -15.65 4.38 -19.69
N SER A 318 -16.27 3.25 -19.34
CA SER A 318 -16.65 2.92 -17.98
C SER A 318 -16.57 1.43 -17.70
N VAL A 319 -16.32 1.06 -16.44
CA VAL A 319 -16.37 -0.30 -15.91
C VAL A 319 -17.33 -0.31 -14.72
N ALA A 320 -18.32 -1.21 -14.74
CA ALA A 320 -19.37 -1.29 -13.72
C ALA A 320 -20.07 0.07 -13.44
N GLY A 321 -20.31 0.87 -14.49
CA GLY A 321 -20.96 2.18 -14.38
C GLY A 321 -20.07 3.32 -13.87
N VAL A 322 -18.79 3.05 -13.59
CA VAL A 322 -17.82 4.05 -13.12
C VAL A 322 -16.82 4.37 -14.23
N PRO A 323 -16.43 5.64 -14.46
CA PRO A 323 -15.37 5.98 -15.41
C PRO A 323 -14.09 5.17 -15.15
N THR A 324 -13.46 4.66 -16.20
CA THR A 324 -12.41 3.63 -16.02
C THR A 324 -11.20 4.11 -15.21
N ALA A 325 -10.77 5.37 -15.39
CA ALA A 325 -9.70 5.94 -14.58
C ALA A 325 -10.06 5.91 -13.08
N ASP A 326 -11.27 6.34 -12.74
CA ASP A 326 -11.76 6.38 -11.35
C ASP A 326 -11.91 4.96 -10.79
N TYR A 327 -12.40 4.04 -11.61
CA TYR A 327 -12.53 2.63 -11.26
C TYR A 327 -11.18 2.01 -10.87
N LEU A 328 -10.15 2.25 -11.68
CA LEU A 328 -8.80 1.72 -11.47
C LEU A 328 -8.12 2.38 -10.27
N PHE A 329 -8.06 3.71 -10.24
CA PHE A 329 -7.25 4.42 -9.23
C PHE A 329 -7.86 4.38 -7.83
N SER A 330 -9.20 4.32 -7.70
CA SER A 330 -9.86 4.03 -6.41
C SER A 330 -9.57 2.62 -5.88
N ARG A 331 -9.18 1.68 -6.76
CA ARG A 331 -8.83 0.28 -6.44
C ARG A 331 -7.32 0.04 -6.46
N SER A 332 -6.52 1.09 -6.52
CA SER A 332 -5.06 1.02 -6.35
C SER A 332 -4.66 1.78 -5.08
N LEU A 333 -3.57 1.39 -4.44
CA LEU A 333 -2.94 2.29 -3.48
C LEU A 333 -2.34 3.47 -4.25
N ALA A 334 -2.39 4.68 -3.68
CA ALA A 334 -1.95 5.90 -4.34
C ALA A 334 -0.41 5.94 -4.50
N ARG A 335 0.13 5.17 -5.44
CA ARG A 335 1.56 5.08 -5.74
C ARG A 335 1.80 4.60 -7.18
N PRO A 336 2.86 5.10 -7.84
CA PRO A 336 3.09 4.92 -9.27
C PRO A 336 3.27 3.45 -9.67
N ARG A 337 3.96 2.65 -8.85
CA ARG A 337 4.15 1.22 -9.13
C ARG A 337 2.82 0.47 -9.25
N ASP A 338 1.89 0.73 -8.33
CA ASP A 338 0.61 0.03 -8.30
C ASP A 338 -0.27 0.44 -9.48
N ALA A 339 -0.26 1.72 -9.86
CA ALA A 339 -0.91 2.21 -11.08
C ALA A 339 -0.34 1.53 -12.35
N ILE A 340 0.99 1.51 -12.50
CA ILE A 340 1.67 0.90 -13.66
C ILE A 340 1.33 -0.60 -13.74
N GLN A 341 1.42 -1.33 -12.62
CA GLN A 341 1.09 -2.75 -12.57
C GLN A 341 -0.36 -3.01 -12.95
N PHE A 342 -1.31 -2.22 -12.44
CA PHE A 342 -2.72 -2.44 -12.74
C PHE A 342 -3.03 -2.18 -14.22
N LEU A 343 -2.46 -1.13 -14.80
CA LEU A 343 -2.62 -0.78 -16.21
C LEU A 343 -1.98 -1.84 -17.13
N ASN A 344 -0.78 -2.29 -16.81
CA ASN A 344 -0.11 -3.39 -17.51
C ASN A 344 -0.95 -4.67 -17.44
N LEU A 345 -1.51 -5.01 -16.28
CA LEU A 345 -2.32 -6.21 -16.13
C LEU A 345 -3.62 -6.15 -16.96
N CYS A 346 -4.27 -4.98 -17.03
CA CYS A 346 -5.42 -4.78 -17.92
C CYS A 346 -5.02 -5.01 -19.39
N ARG A 347 -3.88 -4.46 -19.80
CA ARG A 347 -3.32 -4.67 -21.15
C ARG A 347 -3.01 -6.14 -21.41
N ASP A 348 -2.38 -6.82 -20.45
CA ASP A 348 -1.96 -8.22 -20.60
C ASP A 348 -3.19 -9.13 -20.73
N LYS A 349 -4.26 -8.90 -19.94
CA LYS A 349 -5.54 -9.62 -20.09
C LYS A 349 -6.17 -9.42 -21.46
N ALA A 350 -6.15 -8.20 -21.97
CA ALA A 350 -6.66 -7.90 -23.32
C ALA A 350 -5.84 -8.63 -24.40
N VAL A 351 -4.50 -8.66 -24.28
CA VAL A 351 -3.62 -9.38 -25.20
C VAL A 351 -3.85 -10.90 -25.13
N GLU A 352 -3.97 -11.47 -23.93
CA GLU A 352 -4.27 -12.89 -23.70
C GLU A 352 -5.57 -13.32 -24.39
N ARG A 353 -6.58 -12.44 -24.40
CA ARG A 353 -7.88 -12.65 -25.05
C ARG A 353 -7.91 -12.30 -26.54
N GLY A 354 -6.78 -11.85 -27.10
CA GLY A 354 -6.67 -11.50 -28.52
C GLY A 354 -7.24 -10.13 -28.89
N HIS A 355 -7.52 -9.26 -27.91
CA HIS A 355 -7.93 -7.88 -28.17
C HIS A 355 -6.73 -7.04 -28.61
N THR A 356 -6.72 -6.64 -29.89
CA THR A 356 -5.56 -5.99 -30.53
C THR A 356 -5.65 -4.48 -30.63
N ARG A 357 -6.85 -3.89 -30.51
CA ARG A 357 -7.09 -2.45 -30.71
C ARG A 357 -7.32 -1.68 -29.42
N SER A 358 -8.11 -2.26 -28.50
CA SER A 358 -8.50 -1.64 -27.23
C SER A 358 -8.62 -2.71 -26.14
N ILE A 359 -8.71 -2.26 -24.90
CA ILE A 359 -9.00 -3.04 -23.69
C ILE A 359 -10.52 -2.98 -23.46
N SER A 360 -11.12 -4.10 -23.08
CA SER A 360 -12.56 -4.21 -22.82
C SER A 360 -12.89 -4.12 -21.31
N PRO A 361 -14.15 -3.86 -20.91
CA PRO A 361 -14.56 -3.88 -19.51
C PRO A 361 -14.28 -5.22 -18.79
N ASP A 362 -14.39 -6.33 -19.52
CA ASP A 362 -14.11 -7.66 -18.98
C ASP A 362 -12.62 -7.86 -18.71
N ASP A 363 -11.73 -7.21 -19.46
CA ASP A 363 -10.27 -7.29 -19.25
C ASP A 363 -9.90 -6.56 -17.97
N VAL A 364 -10.48 -5.38 -17.76
CA VAL A 364 -10.31 -4.58 -16.54
C VAL A 364 -10.85 -5.33 -15.33
N THR A 365 -12.04 -5.93 -15.44
CA THR A 365 -12.65 -6.71 -14.34
C THR A 365 -11.81 -7.95 -14.02
N GLY A 366 -11.32 -8.66 -15.05
CA GLY A 366 -10.40 -9.79 -14.87
C GLY A 366 -9.08 -9.40 -14.22
N ALA A 367 -8.49 -8.28 -14.64
CA ALA A 367 -7.28 -7.72 -14.03
C ALA A 367 -7.50 -7.29 -12.57
N THR A 368 -8.68 -6.76 -12.24
CA THR A 368 -8.99 -6.23 -10.89
C THR A 368 -8.87 -7.29 -9.81
N ARG A 369 -9.37 -8.51 -10.05
CA ARG A 369 -9.27 -9.60 -9.08
C ARG A 369 -7.82 -10.00 -8.84
N GLN A 370 -7.08 -10.28 -9.92
CA GLN A 370 -5.69 -10.69 -9.86
C GLN A 370 -4.80 -9.61 -9.24
N PHE A 371 -5.03 -8.33 -9.59
CA PHE A 371 -4.34 -7.19 -8.99
C PHE A 371 -4.57 -7.14 -7.48
N SER A 372 -5.83 -7.26 -7.03
CA SER A 372 -6.17 -7.25 -5.62
C SER A 372 -5.46 -8.35 -4.84
N GLU A 373 -5.39 -9.57 -5.39
CA GLU A 373 -4.71 -10.72 -4.78
C GLU A 373 -3.21 -10.46 -4.64
N TRP A 374 -2.57 -9.92 -5.68
CA TRP A 374 -1.17 -9.50 -5.64
C TRP A 374 -0.92 -8.44 -4.57
N LYS A 375 -1.76 -7.40 -4.52
CA LYS A 375 -1.61 -6.29 -3.58
C LYS A 375 -1.78 -6.73 -2.12
N LEU A 376 -2.69 -7.66 -1.84
CA LEU A 376 -2.88 -8.19 -0.49
C LEU A 376 -1.63 -8.94 -0.01
N GLN A 377 -1.02 -9.77 -0.88
CA GLN A 377 0.23 -10.46 -0.59
C GLN A 377 1.42 -9.51 -0.48
N ASP A 378 1.49 -8.51 -1.35
CA ASP A 378 2.51 -7.47 -1.31
C ASP A 378 2.47 -6.68 -0.02
N LEU A 379 1.28 -6.35 0.47
CA LEU A 379 1.12 -5.61 1.72
C LEU A 379 1.65 -6.40 2.92
N ALA A 380 1.32 -7.70 3.02
CA ALA A 380 1.85 -8.56 4.07
C ALA A 380 3.38 -8.68 4.01
N ARG A 381 3.95 -8.79 2.79
CA ARG A 381 5.41 -8.84 2.58
C ARG A 381 6.10 -7.51 2.89
N GLU A 382 5.47 -6.39 2.54
CA GLU A 382 6.02 -5.04 2.74
C GLU A 382 6.30 -4.75 4.21
N TYR A 383 5.43 -5.23 5.10
CA TYR A 383 5.49 -5.01 6.54
C TYR A 383 5.89 -6.25 7.34
N LEU A 384 6.40 -7.32 6.71
CA LEU A 384 6.70 -8.59 7.37
C LEU A 384 7.65 -8.46 8.57
N VAL A 385 8.63 -7.56 8.47
CA VAL A 385 9.62 -7.31 9.53
C VAL A 385 8.99 -6.64 10.75
N ASN A 386 8.07 -5.68 10.53
CA ASN A 386 7.46 -4.91 11.61
C ASN A 386 6.20 -5.61 12.18
N PHE A 387 5.44 -6.29 11.33
CA PHE A 387 4.14 -6.90 11.66
C PHE A 387 4.01 -8.30 11.04
N PRO A 388 4.73 -9.32 11.56
CA PRO A 388 4.76 -10.66 10.98
C PRO A 388 3.40 -11.40 11.01
N PHE A 389 2.45 -10.91 11.80
CA PHE A 389 1.11 -11.46 11.97
C PHE A 389 0.09 -11.00 10.91
N LEU A 390 0.39 -10.00 10.07
CA LEU A 390 -0.58 -9.37 9.16
C LEU A 390 -1.31 -10.36 8.26
N SER A 391 -0.60 -11.33 7.67
CA SER A 391 -1.20 -12.34 6.79
C SER A 391 -2.32 -13.15 7.48
N ARG A 392 -2.21 -13.37 8.79
CA ARG A 392 -3.23 -14.07 9.60
C ARG A 392 -4.40 -13.15 9.92
N ILE A 393 -4.12 -11.87 10.18
CA ILE A 393 -5.16 -10.86 10.41
C ILE A 393 -6.01 -10.65 9.16
N PHE A 394 -5.42 -10.60 7.96
CA PHE A 394 -6.19 -10.47 6.71
C PHE A 394 -7.19 -11.61 6.49
N ALA A 395 -6.90 -12.82 6.98
CA ALA A 395 -7.81 -13.95 6.88
C ALA A 395 -9.14 -13.72 7.62
N ILE A 396 -9.12 -12.90 8.68
CA ILE A 396 -10.31 -12.53 9.48
C ILE A 396 -11.33 -11.72 8.65
N PHE A 397 -10.89 -11.12 7.55
CA PHE A 397 -11.74 -10.29 6.67
C PHE A 397 -12.26 -11.06 5.44
N GLN A 398 -11.88 -12.33 5.26
CA GLN A 398 -12.30 -13.12 4.10
C GLN A 398 -13.81 -13.40 4.13
N ASN A 399 -14.49 -13.16 2.99
CA ASN A 399 -15.93 -13.31 2.81
C ASN A 399 -16.77 -12.45 3.76
N THR A 400 -16.22 -11.33 4.24
CA THR A 400 -16.91 -10.39 5.12
C THR A 400 -17.33 -9.12 4.38
N GLY A 401 -18.21 -8.30 4.96
CA GLY A 401 -18.52 -6.98 4.42
C GLY A 401 -17.34 -6.02 4.48
N TYR A 402 -17.22 -5.11 3.50
CA TYR A 402 -16.14 -4.13 3.51
C TYR A 402 -16.33 -3.00 4.54
N VAL A 403 -17.54 -2.81 5.08
CA VAL A 403 -17.78 -1.94 6.25
C VAL A 403 -17.58 -2.77 7.51
N VAL A 404 -16.63 -2.37 8.32
CA VAL A 404 -16.14 -3.10 9.48
C VAL A 404 -16.43 -2.28 10.74
N MET A 405 -17.40 -2.75 11.53
CA MET A 405 -17.64 -2.17 12.84
C MET A 405 -16.61 -2.69 13.85
N LYS A 406 -16.13 -1.81 14.74
CA LYS A 406 -15.17 -2.16 15.81
C LYS A 406 -15.62 -3.35 16.66
N ALA A 407 -16.92 -3.43 16.94
CA ALA A 407 -17.50 -4.53 17.71
C ALA A 407 -17.47 -5.87 16.95
N ALA A 408 -17.74 -5.86 15.64
CA ALA A 408 -17.66 -7.05 14.80
C ALA A 408 -16.22 -7.54 14.69
N LEU A 409 -15.28 -6.61 14.45
CA LEU A 409 -13.85 -6.94 14.40
C LEU A 409 -13.37 -7.52 15.74
N ARG A 410 -13.83 -6.99 16.87
CA ARG A 410 -13.53 -7.56 18.20
C ARG A 410 -13.97 -9.02 18.31
N SER A 411 -15.23 -9.31 17.97
CA SER A 411 -15.75 -10.68 18.03
C SER A 411 -14.91 -11.64 17.19
N ARG A 412 -14.67 -11.29 15.92
CA ARG A 412 -13.87 -12.12 15.00
C ARG A 412 -12.42 -12.24 15.45
N PHE A 413 -11.83 -11.18 16.00
CA PHE A 413 -10.47 -11.23 16.53
C PHE A 413 -10.35 -12.12 17.75
N ASP A 414 -11.31 -12.06 18.68
CA ASP A 414 -11.31 -12.83 19.92
C ASP A 414 -11.31 -14.35 19.65
N GLU A 415 -11.95 -14.81 18.57
CA GLU A 415 -11.92 -16.21 18.08
C GLU A 415 -10.51 -16.68 17.67
N HIS A 416 -9.64 -15.77 17.24
CA HIS A 416 -8.28 -16.07 16.77
C HIS A 416 -7.18 -15.62 17.74
N ARG A 417 -7.55 -14.89 18.80
CA ARG A 417 -6.62 -14.20 19.70
C ARG A 417 -5.63 -15.16 20.34
N GLU A 418 -6.08 -16.27 20.90
CA GLU A 418 -5.21 -17.24 21.58
C GLU A 418 -4.15 -17.81 20.63
N ALA A 419 -4.56 -18.23 19.42
CA ALA A 419 -3.64 -18.74 18.41
C ALA A 419 -2.63 -17.70 17.92
N LEU A 420 -3.04 -16.43 17.83
CA LEU A 420 -2.16 -15.32 17.46
C LEU A 420 -1.12 -15.04 18.56
N HIS A 421 -1.52 -14.96 19.83
CA HIS A 421 -0.57 -14.77 20.94
C HIS A 421 0.38 -15.95 21.11
N ALA A 422 -0.10 -17.19 20.94
CA ALA A 422 0.76 -18.37 21.02
C ALA A 422 1.86 -18.37 19.94
N ARG A 423 1.54 -17.86 18.75
CA ARG A 423 2.48 -17.82 17.61
C ARG A 423 3.39 -16.59 17.62
N PHE A 424 2.90 -15.46 18.11
CA PHE A 424 3.59 -14.17 18.08
C PHE A 424 3.63 -13.54 19.48
N PRO A 425 4.23 -14.22 20.48
CA PRO A 425 4.18 -13.77 21.88
C PRO A 425 4.81 -12.39 22.09
N GLU A 426 5.85 -12.06 21.31
CA GLU A 426 6.55 -10.76 21.33
C GLU A 426 5.65 -9.57 20.93
N TYR A 427 4.53 -9.83 20.26
CA TYR A 427 3.62 -8.79 19.75
C TYR A 427 2.33 -8.70 20.58
N SER A 428 2.31 -9.24 21.80
CA SER A 428 1.09 -9.31 22.61
C SER A 428 0.46 -7.94 22.90
N ASP A 429 1.28 -6.89 23.07
CA ASP A 429 0.78 -5.53 23.29
C ASP A 429 0.11 -4.95 22.04
N THR A 430 0.59 -5.32 20.85
CA THR A 430 0.01 -4.90 19.57
C THR A 430 -1.19 -5.77 19.16
N LEU A 431 -1.21 -7.04 19.57
CA LEU A 431 -2.28 -8.01 19.31
C LEU A 431 -3.48 -7.79 20.26
N THR A 432 -3.92 -6.55 20.35
CA THR A 432 -5.20 -6.15 20.92
C THR A 432 -6.10 -5.65 19.81
N VAL A 433 -7.41 -5.57 20.01
CA VAL A 433 -8.33 -5.05 18.97
C VAL A 433 -7.95 -3.64 18.53
N ASP A 434 -7.61 -2.78 19.49
CA ASP A 434 -7.20 -1.40 19.21
C ASP A 434 -5.84 -1.36 18.50
N GLY A 435 -4.85 -2.13 18.96
CA GLY A 435 -3.55 -2.23 18.28
C GLY A 435 -3.64 -2.81 16.87
N VAL A 436 -4.51 -3.81 16.64
CA VAL A 436 -4.77 -4.34 15.30
C VAL A 436 -5.42 -3.30 14.40
N ILE A 437 -6.38 -2.52 14.91
CA ILE A 437 -6.98 -1.41 14.15
C ILE A 437 -5.91 -0.37 13.78
N ASP A 438 -5.07 0.03 14.73
CA ASP A 438 -4.01 1.00 14.51
C ASP A 438 -3.02 0.51 13.44
N VAL A 439 -2.62 -0.77 13.51
CA VAL A 439 -1.75 -1.38 12.49
C VAL A 439 -2.44 -1.43 11.13
N LEU A 440 -3.69 -1.89 11.04
CA LEU A 440 -4.42 -2.00 9.78
C LEU A 440 -4.69 -0.63 9.15
N PHE A 441 -4.90 0.41 9.95
CA PHE A 441 -4.98 1.79 9.49
C PHE A 441 -3.62 2.30 9.00
N ALA A 442 -2.55 2.09 9.78
CA ALA A 442 -1.19 2.50 9.45
C ALA A 442 -0.67 1.91 8.13
N VAL A 443 -1.00 0.64 7.82
CA VAL A 443 -0.61 -0.01 6.56
C VAL A 443 -1.54 0.31 5.37
N ASN A 444 -2.57 1.14 5.60
CA ASN A 444 -3.59 1.52 4.61
C ASN A 444 -4.53 0.38 4.18
N PHE A 445 -4.74 -0.60 5.05
CA PHE A 445 -5.70 -1.68 4.82
C PHE A 445 -7.12 -1.28 5.23
N LEU A 446 -7.27 -0.63 6.39
CA LEU A 446 -8.51 -0.01 6.84
C LEU A 446 -8.45 1.52 6.68
N GLY A 447 -9.55 2.09 6.22
CA GLY A 447 -9.86 3.51 6.37
C GLY A 447 -10.84 3.71 7.50
N VAL A 448 -10.90 4.92 8.04
CA VAL A 448 -11.81 5.29 9.12
C VAL A 448 -12.87 6.26 8.62
N ARG A 449 -14.13 6.05 9.02
CA ARG A 449 -15.20 6.98 8.66
C ARG A 449 -15.08 8.28 9.47
N ARG A 450 -14.93 9.41 8.78
CA ARG A 450 -14.92 10.76 9.36
C ARG A 450 -15.91 11.63 8.61
N GLY A 451 -17.07 11.89 9.23
CA GLY A 451 -18.17 12.57 8.54
C GLY A 451 -18.76 11.71 7.40
N SER A 452 -18.87 12.31 6.21
CA SER A 452 -19.34 11.62 5.00
C SER A 452 -18.24 10.85 4.26
N GLU A 453 -16.97 10.99 4.65
CA GLU A 453 -15.85 10.44 3.92
C GLU A 453 -15.20 9.29 4.69
N VAL A 454 -14.51 8.43 3.95
CA VAL A 454 -13.65 7.39 4.49
C VAL A 454 -12.23 7.85 4.25
N VAL A 455 -11.50 8.05 5.33
CA VAL A 455 -10.15 8.58 5.30
C VAL A 455 -9.15 7.46 5.45
N TYR A 456 -8.17 7.44 4.57
CA TYR A 456 -7.08 6.48 4.52
C TYR A 456 -5.75 7.14 4.96
N THR A 457 -4.72 6.38 5.33
CA THR A 457 -3.47 6.93 5.89
C THR A 457 -2.72 7.86 4.93
N GLY A 458 -2.92 7.69 3.62
CA GLY A 458 -2.35 8.61 2.62
C GLY A 458 -3.01 9.99 2.58
N GLU A 459 -4.19 10.15 3.17
CA GLU A 459 -5.00 11.38 3.13
C GLU A 459 -5.07 12.08 4.50
N ALA A 460 -4.68 11.41 5.59
CA ALA A 460 -4.69 12.00 6.93
C ALA A 460 -3.46 11.68 7.76
N HIS A 461 -2.95 12.73 8.42
CA HIS A 461 -1.89 12.65 9.43
C HIS A 461 -2.39 12.29 10.84
N VAL A 462 -3.70 12.08 11.02
CA VAL A 462 -4.32 11.85 12.33
C VAL A 462 -4.62 10.36 12.51
N SER A 463 -4.01 9.78 13.55
CA SER A 463 -4.24 8.40 13.98
C SER A 463 -5.71 8.12 14.30
N VAL A 464 -6.06 6.84 14.37
CA VAL A 464 -7.39 6.41 14.79
C VAL A 464 -7.67 6.92 16.20
N GLN A 465 -8.87 7.45 16.41
CA GLN A 465 -9.33 7.96 17.68
C GLN A 465 -10.15 6.89 18.43
N PRO A 466 -10.09 6.82 19.77
CA PRO A 466 -10.76 5.75 20.53
C PRO A 466 -12.28 5.64 20.31
N HIS A 467 -12.93 6.76 19.97
CA HIS A 467 -14.37 6.86 19.72
C HIS A 467 -14.78 6.46 18.29
N GLU A 468 -13.83 6.29 17.38
CA GLU A 468 -14.10 5.85 16.00
C GLU A 468 -14.43 4.36 16.01
N THR A 469 -15.55 4.00 15.39
CA THR A 469 -16.11 2.64 15.45
C THR A 469 -16.48 2.05 14.09
N GLU A 470 -16.43 2.85 13.03
CA GLU A 470 -16.75 2.43 11.67
C GLU A 470 -15.50 2.52 10.79
N PHE A 471 -15.06 1.38 10.29
CA PHE A 471 -13.89 1.23 9.44
C PHE A 471 -14.27 0.64 8.09
N HIS A 472 -13.42 0.81 7.08
CA HIS A 472 -13.69 0.36 5.72
C HIS A 472 -12.46 -0.31 5.13
N ILE A 473 -12.60 -1.53 4.64
CA ILE A 473 -11.55 -2.21 3.88
C ILE A 473 -11.25 -1.37 2.63
N HIS A 474 -9.97 -1.08 2.40
CA HIS A 474 -9.54 -0.33 1.22
C HIS A 474 -9.98 -1.05 -0.07
N PRO A 475 -10.57 -0.35 -1.08
CA PRO A 475 -11.13 -1.00 -2.28
C PRO A 475 -10.15 -1.90 -3.02
N CYS A 476 -8.85 -1.55 -3.00
CA CYS A 476 -7.74 -2.37 -3.50
C CYS A 476 -7.76 -3.83 -3.01
N PHE A 477 -8.21 -4.13 -1.79
CA PHE A 477 -8.15 -5.47 -1.20
C PHE A 477 -9.48 -6.22 -1.22
N ARG A 478 -10.58 -5.51 -1.51
CA ARG A 478 -11.94 -6.08 -1.46
C ARG A 478 -12.12 -7.28 -2.38
N PRO A 479 -11.68 -7.27 -3.66
CA PRO A 479 -11.80 -8.44 -4.52
C PRO A 479 -11.04 -9.68 -4.00
N ALA A 480 -9.82 -9.52 -3.49
CA ALA A 480 -9.03 -10.63 -2.95
C ALA A 480 -9.65 -11.27 -1.71
N LEU A 481 -10.33 -10.46 -0.89
CA LEU A 481 -11.01 -10.90 0.32
C LEU A 481 -12.44 -11.37 0.05
N ASN A 482 -12.94 -11.26 -1.18
CA ASN A 482 -14.37 -11.43 -1.50
C ASN A 482 -15.28 -10.52 -0.64
N ALA A 483 -14.80 -9.32 -0.29
CA ALA A 483 -15.52 -8.32 0.50
C ALA A 483 -16.21 -7.30 -0.41
N LEU A 484 -17.15 -7.77 -1.23
CA LEU A 484 -17.73 -6.99 -2.33
C LEU A 484 -18.96 -6.16 -1.95
N SER A 485 -19.65 -6.53 -0.86
CA SER A 485 -20.80 -5.82 -0.30
C SER A 485 -20.43 -5.08 0.98
N SER A 486 -21.18 -4.03 1.32
CA SER A 486 -20.92 -3.22 2.51
C SER A 486 -21.02 -4.03 3.79
N THR A 487 -21.96 -4.97 3.85
CA THR A 487 -22.11 -5.92 4.95
C THR A 487 -22.30 -7.33 4.38
N GLU A 488 -22.17 -8.35 5.22
CA GLU A 488 -22.45 -9.73 4.81
C GLU A 488 -23.96 -9.85 4.53
N LEU A 489 -24.31 -9.80 3.24
CA LEU A 489 -25.69 -9.93 2.77
C LEU A 489 -25.78 -11.10 1.81
N HIS A 490 -26.72 -12.00 2.07
CA HIS A 490 -27.17 -12.92 1.04
C HIS A 490 -28.19 -12.22 0.14
N PRO A 491 -27.98 -12.20 -1.20
CA PRO A 491 -28.97 -11.64 -2.11
C PRO A 491 -30.30 -12.40 -1.98
N TYR A 492 -31.41 -11.67 -2.00
CA TYR A 492 -32.72 -12.29 -2.14
C TYR A 492 -32.83 -12.89 -3.54
N VAL A 493 -33.05 -14.20 -3.61
CA VAL A 493 -33.32 -14.91 -4.86
C VAL A 493 -34.81 -15.25 -4.90
N PRO A 494 -35.60 -14.59 -5.76
CA PRO A 494 -36.99 -14.95 -5.99
C PRO A 494 -37.09 -16.43 -6.37
N ARG A 495 -38.08 -17.15 -5.84
CA ARG A 495 -38.38 -18.49 -6.33
C ARG A 495 -38.94 -18.39 -7.76
N GLN A 496 -38.09 -18.59 -8.77
CA GLN A 496 -38.55 -18.80 -10.15
C GLN A 496 -38.10 -20.15 -10.71
N ARG A 497 -39.13 -20.94 -11.06
CA ARG A 497 -39.20 -22.11 -11.96
C ARG A 497 -38.74 -23.47 -11.42
N ASP A 498 -39.72 -24.28 -11.01
CA ASP A 498 -39.83 -25.63 -11.59
C ASP A 498 -40.28 -25.46 -13.06
N VAL A 499 -39.32 -25.37 -13.98
CA VAL A 499 -39.62 -25.69 -15.38
C VAL A 499 -39.78 -27.20 -15.42
N PHE A 500 -41.00 -27.70 -15.56
CA PHE A 500 -41.20 -29.04 -16.10
C PHE A 500 -40.64 -29.05 -17.52
N ILE A 501 -39.39 -29.49 -17.66
CA ILE A 501 -38.87 -29.94 -18.94
C ILE A 501 -39.65 -31.22 -19.24
N THR A 502 -40.58 -31.17 -20.20
CA THR A 502 -41.07 -32.37 -20.86
C THR A 502 -39.92 -32.97 -21.65
N GLY A 503 -39.15 -33.83 -20.98
CA GLY A 503 -38.07 -34.62 -21.52
C GLY A 503 -38.22 -36.03 -20.96
N ASP A 504 -38.62 -36.93 -21.84
CA ASP A 504 -38.84 -38.35 -21.60
C ASP A 504 -37.60 -39.04 -20.97
N GLN A 505 -37.88 -40.07 -20.15
CA GLN A 505 -37.03 -41.18 -19.69
C GLN A 505 -36.15 -41.03 -18.41
N HIS A 506 -36.69 -41.68 -17.36
CA HIS A 506 -36.05 -42.58 -16.37
C HIS A 506 -34.71 -42.19 -15.71
N VAL A 507 -34.76 -41.81 -14.42
CA VAL A 507 -34.06 -42.52 -13.32
C VAL A 507 -34.87 -42.37 -12.03
N ALA A 508 -35.09 -43.49 -11.35
CA ALA A 508 -35.89 -43.63 -10.14
C ALA A 508 -35.17 -43.16 -8.86
N GLY A 509 -35.97 -42.62 -7.92
CA GLY A 509 -35.77 -42.87 -6.48
C GLY A 509 -35.35 -41.68 -5.62
N LEU A 510 -36.33 -40.97 -5.05
CA LEU A 510 -36.58 -40.86 -3.60
C LEU A 510 -37.78 -39.93 -3.38
N ALA A 511 -38.98 -40.51 -3.48
CA ALA A 511 -40.22 -39.85 -3.15
C ALA A 511 -40.40 -39.87 -1.62
N VAL A 512 -40.20 -38.72 -0.98
CA VAL A 512 -40.74 -38.47 0.36
C VAL A 512 -42.26 -38.39 0.20
N ARG A 513 -42.95 -39.36 0.80
CA ARG A 513 -44.42 -39.44 0.84
C ARG A 513 -45.00 -38.19 1.48
N GLY A 514 -45.47 -37.25 0.66
CA GLY A 514 -46.48 -36.27 1.06
C GLY A 514 -47.83 -36.97 1.13
N SER A 515 -48.31 -37.17 2.35
CA SER A 515 -49.66 -37.64 2.65
C SER A 515 -50.72 -36.82 1.91
N GLN A 516 -51.50 -37.48 1.07
CA GLN A 516 -52.79 -36.97 0.60
C GLN A 516 -53.70 -36.74 1.81
N VAL A 517 -53.92 -35.47 2.14
CA VAL A 517 -55.12 -35.05 2.87
C VAL A 517 -55.98 -34.32 1.86
N GLY A 518 -57.00 -35.02 1.37
CA GLY A 518 -58.10 -34.40 0.67
C GLY A 518 -58.89 -33.52 1.63
N ALA A 519 -58.88 -32.22 1.39
CA ALA A 519 -59.99 -31.31 1.65
C ALA A 519 -59.66 -30.00 0.94
N THR A 520 -60.37 -29.74 -0.15
CA THR A 520 -60.48 -28.44 -0.80
C THR A 520 -61.18 -27.47 0.16
N MET A 521 -60.46 -26.99 1.18
CA MET A 521 -60.81 -25.75 1.87
C MET A 521 -60.14 -24.65 1.07
N GLY A 522 -60.83 -24.18 0.03
CA GLY A 522 -60.48 -22.91 -0.58
C GLY A 522 -60.48 -21.86 0.52
N PHE A 523 -59.29 -21.42 0.94
CA PHE A 523 -59.21 -20.15 1.65
C PHE A 523 -59.89 -19.12 0.74
N PRO A 524 -60.75 -18.26 1.29
CA PRO A 524 -61.40 -17.26 0.45
C PRO A 524 -60.27 -16.53 -0.26
N VAL A 525 -60.36 -16.37 -1.57
CA VAL A 525 -59.33 -15.74 -2.42
C VAL A 525 -58.79 -14.44 -1.78
N GLY A 526 -59.59 -13.76 -0.93
CA GLY A 526 -59.13 -12.66 -0.08
C GLY A 526 -58.03 -12.95 0.95
N ARG A 527 -57.93 -14.12 1.59
CA ARG A 527 -56.92 -14.37 2.65
C ARG A 527 -55.50 -14.41 2.09
N ASP A 528 -55.29 -15.12 1.00
CA ASP A 528 -53.98 -15.25 0.37
C ASP A 528 -53.53 -13.91 -0.24
N PHE A 529 -54.47 -13.17 -0.85
CA PHE A 529 -54.23 -11.81 -1.31
C PHE A 529 -53.83 -10.86 -0.18
N VAL A 530 -54.60 -10.84 0.93
CA VAL A 530 -54.31 -10.01 2.11
C VAL A 530 -52.95 -10.39 2.72
N MET A 531 -52.55 -11.66 2.65
CA MET A 531 -51.26 -12.12 3.15
C MET A 531 -50.08 -11.59 2.33
N VAL A 532 -50.16 -11.66 1.00
CA VAL A 532 -49.10 -11.13 0.12
C VAL A 532 -49.10 -9.59 0.12
N GLU A 533 -50.26 -8.94 0.22
CA GLU A 533 -50.37 -7.48 0.38
C GLU A 533 -49.73 -7.03 1.71
N SER A 534 -49.99 -7.77 2.79
CA SER A 534 -49.34 -7.51 4.09
C SER A 534 -47.82 -7.65 4.02
N LEU A 535 -47.28 -8.57 3.21
CA LEU A 535 -45.84 -8.71 3.00
C LEU A 535 -45.24 -7.50 2.29
N VAL A 536 -45.89 -6.98 1.24
CA VAL A 536 -45.47 -5.74 0.55
C VAL A 536 -45.43 -4.58 1.54
N ASP A 537 -46.51 -4.41 2.30
CA ASP A 537 -46.61 -3.36 3.32
C ASP A 537 -45.56 -3.49 4.43
N SER A 538 -45.27 -4.73 4.87
CA SER A 538 -44.21 -5.02 5.83
C SER A 538 -42.85 -4.59 5.29
N CYS A 539 -42.54 -4.88 4.02
CA CYS A 539 -41.30 -4.45 3.36
C CYS A 539 -41.19 -2.92 3.32
N GLU A 540 -42.25 -2.20 2.97
CA GLU A 540 -42.25 -0.74 2.95
C GLU A 540 -42.11 -0.11 4.35
N ARG A 541 -42.66 -0.75 5.38
CA ARG A 541 -42.45 -0.33 6.77
C ARG A 541 -41.00 -0.56 7.22
N ILE A 542 -40.38 -1.67 6.82
CA ILE A 542 -38.96 -1.96 7.06
C ILE A 542 -38.08 -0.93 6.34
N ARG A 543 -38.34 -0.62 5.06
CA ARG A 543 -37.59 0.40 4.28
C ARG A 543 -37.67 1.79 4.90
N ARG A 544 -38.86 2.19 5.39
CA ARG A 544 -39.03 3.45 6.13
C ARG A 544 -38.23 3.46 7.44
N GLN A 545 -38.16 2.34 8.15
CA GLN A 545 -37.35 2.24 9.36
C GLN A 545 -35.84 2.29 9.05
N LEU A 546 -35.39 1.64 7.97
CA LEU A 546 -34.02 1.70 7.47
C LEU A 546 -33.59 3.14 7.17
N GLY A 547 -34.44 3.93 6.50
CA GLY A 547 -34.16 5.34 6.21
C GLY A 547 -34.08 6.25 7.46
N ARG A 548 -34.57 5.79 8.62
CA ARG A 548 -34.49 6.51 9.90
C ARG A 548 -33.37 6.00 10.80
N ALA A 549 -32.80 4.84 10.49
CA ALA A 549 -31.71 4.27 11.26
C ALA A 549 -30.40 5.00 10.93
N ASN A 550 -29.54 5.15 11.94
CA ASN A 550 -28.19 5.70 11.78
C ASN A 550 -27.20 4.61 11.33
N LEU A 551 -27.59 3.86 10.31
CA LEU A 551 -26.79 2.82 9.68
C LEU A 551 -25.73 3.45 8.76
N PRO A 552 -24.58 2.78 8.52
CA PRO A 552 -23.69 3.17 7.44
C PRO A 552 -24.50 3.30 6.13
N SER A 553 -24.33 4.41 5.40
CA SER A 553 -25.22 4.78 4.30
C SER A 553 -25.28 3.74 3.19
N GLN A 554 -24.14 3.15 2.84
CA GLN A 554 -24.05 2.07 1.86
C GLN A 554 -24.75 0.80 2.34
N THR A 555 -24.64 0.49 3.63
CA THR A 555 -25.34 -0.65 4.25
C THR A 555 -26.85 -0.44 4.27
N ALA A 556 -27.33 0.74 4.68
CA ALA A 556 -28.75 1.08 4.62
C ALA A 556 -29.30 0.98 3.18
N PHE A 557 -28.52 1.44 2.20
CA PHE A 557 -28.88 1.37 0.79
C PHE A 557 -28.97 -0.07 0.29
N GLU A 558 -27.92 -0.89 0.48
CA GLU A 558 -27.90 -2.29 0.03
C GLU A 558 -29.03 -3.11 0.65
N ILE A 559 -29.30 -2.93 1.95
CA ILE A 559 -30.40 -3.61 2.62
C ILE A 559 -31.75 -3.13 2.05
N SER A 560 -31.92 -1.83 1.83
CA SER A 560 -33.15 -1.28 1.24
C SER A 560 -33.41 -1.83 -0.17
N VAL A 561 -32.35 -2.05 -0.96
CA VAL A 561 -32.45 -2.70 -2.28
C VAL A 561 -32.92 -4.15 -2.14
N GLN A 562 -32.32 -4.93 -1.23
CA GLN A 562 -32.74 -6.33 -1.03
C GLN A 562 -34.18 -6.45 -0.51
N VAL A 563 -34.57 -5.62 0.45
CA VAL A 563 -35.97 -5.55 0.93
C VAL A 563 -36.91 -5.09 -0.20
N GLY A 564 -36.45 -4.19 -1.07
CA GLY A 564 -37.15 -3.81 -2.30
C GLY A 564 -37.38 -4.99 -3.23
N HIS A 565 -36.39 -5.86 -3.45
CA HIS A 565 -36.54 -7.05 -4.28
C HIS A 565 -37.60 -8.03 -3.72
N VAL A 566 -37.69 -8.16 -2.38
CA VAL A 566 -38.74 -8.95 -1.72
C VAL A 566 -40.12 -8.34 -2.01
N ALA A 567 -40.24 -7.01 -1.89
CA ALA A 567 -41.49 -6.29 -2.17
C ALA A 567 -41.91 -6.39 -3.64
N ASP A 568 -40.96 -6.28 -4.56
CA ASP A 568 -41.19 -6.37 -6.00
C ASP A 568 -41.64 -7.79 -6.39
N ASP A 569 -41.02 -8.83 -5.85
CA ASP A 569 -41.43 -10.22 -6.09
C ASP A 569 -42.83 -10.52 -5.52
N ALA A 570 -43.13 -10.02 -4.32
CA ALA A 570 -44.48 -10.10 -3.73
C ALA A 570 -45.53 -9.34 -4.56
N SER A 571 -45.18 -8.16 -5.09
CA SER A 571 -46.06 -7.37 -5.96
C SER A 571 -46.31 -8.07 -7.31
N GLN A 572 -45.29 -8.71 -7.88
CA GLN A 572 -45.43 -9.55 -9.08
C GLN A 572 -46.30 -10.79 -8.81
N LEU A 573 -46.22 -11.38 -7.61
CA LEU A 573 -47.13 -12.45 -7.21
C LEU A 573 -48.58 -11.96 -7.13
N LEU A 574 -48.85 -10.81 -6.49
CA LEU A 574 -50.18 -10.21 -6.43
C LEU A 574 -50.77 -9.96 -7.82
N ALA A 575 -49.99 -9.38 -8.74
CA ALA A 575 -50.43 -9.11 -10.10
C ALA A 575 -50.82 -10.40 -10.85
N ARG A 576 -50.07 -11.50 -10.64
CA ARG A 576 -50.38 -12.82 -11.23
C ARG A 576 -51.63 -13.45 -10.60
N MET A 577 -51.79 -13.32 -9.28
CA MET A 577 -52.99 -13.79 -8.58
C MET A 577 -54.25 -13.05 -9.07
N GLN A 578 -54.16 -11.74 -9.35
CA GLN A 578 -55.25 -10.95 -9.96
C GLN A 578 -55.65 -11.45 -11.35
N GLN A 579 -54.70 -12.02 -12.10
CA GLN A 579 -54.92 -12.60 -13.43
C GLN A 579 -55.45 -14.05 -13.35
N GLY A 580 -55.69 -14.59 -12.16
CA GLY A 580 -56.23 -15.93 -11.96
C GLY A 580 -55.18 -17.04 -11.94
N GLU A 581 -53.88 -16.72 -11.92
CA GLU A 581 -52.84 -17.72 -11.69
C GLU A 581 -52.81 -18.13 -10.22
N VAL A 582 -53.18 -19.38 -9.91
CA VAL A 582 -53.03 -19.93 -8.55
C VAL A 582 -51.55 -20.25 -8.32
N ARG A 583 -50.92 -19.49 -7.43
CA ARG A 583 -49.56 -19.74 -6.95
C ARG A 583 -49.56 -19.85 -5.44
N ASP A 584 -48.66 -20.67 -4.92
CA ASP A 584 -48.51 -20.98 -3.49
C ASP A 584 -48.05 -19.74 -2.69
N ALA A 585 -49.03 -18.89 -2.32
CA ALA A 585 -48.83 -17.65 -1.57
C ALA A 585 -48.21 -17.91 -0.19
N VAL A 586 -48.61 -19.00 0.47
CA VAL A 586 -48.10 -19.43 1.78
C VAL A 586 -46.60 -19.67 1.69
N SER A 587 -46.15 -20.48 0.73
CA SER A 587 -44.73 -20.83 0.58
C SER A 587 -43.87 -19.64 0.14
N HIS A 588 -44.45 -18.71 -0.63
CA HIS A 588 -43.80 -17.43 -0.97
C HIS A 588 -43.55 -16.57 0.27
N VAL A 589 -44.59 -16.36 1.09
CA VAL A 589 -44.50 -15.56 2.32
C VAL A 589 -43.55 -16.22 3.33
N VAL A 590 -43.55 -17.55 3.46
CA VAL A 590 -42.58 -18.27 4.33
C VAL A 590 -41.14 -18.03 3.87
N ALA A 591 -40.86 -18.14 2.57
CA ALA A 591 -39.52 -17.90 2.03
C ALA A 591 -39.05 -16.45 2.27
N ALA A 592 -39.92 -15.47 2.02
CA ALA A 592 -39.64 -14.06 2.28
C ALA A 592 -39.41 -13.78 3.78
N THR A 593 -40.23 -14.36 4.65
CA THR A 593 -40.13 -14.19 6.11
C THR A 593 -38.85 -14.81 6.65
N ASN A 594 -38.45 -15.98 6.15
CA ASN A 594 -37.17 -16.61 6.49
C ASN A 594 -35.99 -15.74 6.06
N TYR A 595 -36.02 -15.21 4.83
CA TYR A 595 -35.00 -14.28 4.35
C TYR A 595 -34.87 -13.05 5.26
N LEU A 596 -35.98 -12.40 5.59
CA LEU A 596 -35.99 -11.24 6.47
C LEU A 596 -35.47 -11.56 7.88
N ASN A 597 -35.80 -12.73 8.43
CA ASN A 597 -35.24 -13.17 9.72
C ASN A 597 -33.72 -13.41 9.63
N THR A 598 -33.23 -14.05 8.57
CA THR A 598 -31.78 -14.22 8.34
C THR A 598 -31.08 -12.87 8.25
N LEU A 599 -31.65 -11.92 7.50
CA LEU A 599 -31.15 -10.55 7.40
C LEU A 599 -31.07 -9.86 8.78
N ALA A 600 -32.09 -10.03 9.62
CA ALA A 600 -32.11 -9.48 10.97
C ALA A 600 -31.00 -10.07 11.86
N THR A 601 -30.73 -11.38 11.76
CA THR A 601 -29.63 -12.04 12.47
C THR A 601 -28.27 -11.51 12.01
N GLN A 602 -28.06 -11.42 10.69
CA GLN A 602 -26.82 -10.90 10.10
C GLN A 602 -26.52 -9.47 10.54
N LEU A 603 -27.55 -8.61 10.67
CA LEU A 603 -27.37 -7.23 11.15
C LEU A 603 -26.84 -7.16 12.58
N VAL A 604 -27.23 -8.10 13.44
CA VAL A 604 -26.74 -8.21 14.82
C VAL A 604 -25.31 -8.74 14.85
N GLU A 605 -25.03 -9.80 14.09
CA GLU A 605 -23.70 -10.45 14.02
C GLU A 605 -22.62 -9.50 13.47
N ASN A 606 -22.98 -8.61 12.54
CA ASN A 606 -22.09 -7.58 12.01
C ASN A 606 -21.79 -6.43 13.00
N GLY A 607 -22.10 -6.60 14.29
CA GLY A 607 -21.67 -5.73 15.38
C GLY A 607 -22.25 -4.32 15.34
N MET A 608 -23.34 -4.11 14.60
CA MET A 608 -23.94 -2.80 14.41
C MET A 608 -24.82 -2.36 15.60
N ASP A 609 -24.56 -2.81 16.83
CA ASP A 609 -25.57 -2.83 17.88
C ASP A 609 -25.56 -1.59 18.81
N ARG A 610 -24.48 -0.79 18.80
CA ARG A 610 -24.34 0.43 19.62
C ARG A 610 -24.37 1.70 18.75
N GLY A 611 -25.40 2.53 18.92
CA GLY A 611 -25.47 3.90 18.36
C GLY A 611 -25.93 4.05 16.90
N THR A 612 -26.08 2.95 16.17
CA THR A 612 -26.49 2.93 14.75
C THR A 612 -28.02 2.88 14.54
N GLY A 613 -28.80 2.65 15.60
CA GLY A 613 -30.24 2.40 15.48
C GLY A 613 -30.61 1.04 14.86
N VAL A 614 -29.66 0.13 14.61
CA VAL A 614 -29.93 -1.20 14.02
C VAL A 614 -30.91 -2.03 14.83
N ARG A 615 -30.87 -1.95 16.16
CA ARG A 615 -31.88 -2.61 17.01
C ARG A 615 -33.31 -2.22 16.63
N SER A 616 -33.56 -0.98 16.25
CA SER A 616 -34.88 -0.55 15.81
C SER A 616 -35.29 -1.20 14.49
N VAL A 617 -34.34 -1.41 13.58
CA VAL A 617 -34.55 -2.11 12.30
C VAL A 617 -34.76 -3.60 12.54
N VAL A 618 -33.91 -4.24 13.34
CA VAL A 618 -34.01 -5.66 13.72
C VAL A 618 -35.34 -5.94 14.42
N ASN A 619 -35.70 -5.13 15.41
CA ASN A 619 -37.00 -5.25 16.08
C ASN A 619 -38.15 -5.07 15.09
N ARG A 620 -38.04 -4.10 14.17
CA ARG A 620 -39.06 -3.91 13.14
C ARG A 620 -39.20 -5.12 12.24
N ILE A 621 -38.08 -5.68 11.77
CA ILE A 621 -38.10 -6.90 10.95
C ILE A 621 -38.77 -8.03 11.74
N GLN A 622 -38.36 -8.27 12.98
CA GLN A 622 -38.91 -9.33 13.83
C GLN A 622 -40.41 -9.16 14.11
N ASP A 623 -40.88 -7.93 14.32
CA ASP A 623 -42.30 -7.65 14.57
C ASP A 623 -43.15 -7.90 13.32
N GLU A 624 -42.64 -7.52 12.14
CA GLU A 624 -43.29 -7.76 10.85
C GLU A 624 -43.29 -9.25 10.51
N THR A 625 -42.17 -9.96 10.69
CA THR A 625 -42.09 -11.41 10.43
C THR A 625 -42.97 -12.22 11.39
N ARG A 626 -43.07 -11.82 12.66
CA ARG A 626 -44.05 -12.40 13.61
C ARG A 626 -45.49 -12.13 13.20
N ALA A 627 -45.80 -10.94 12.70
CA ALA A 627 -47.14 -10.59 12.24
C ALA A 627 -47.55 -11.46 11.03
N LEU A 628 -46.67 -11.61 10.04
CA LEU A 628 -46.86 -12.49 8.90
C LEU A 628 -46.98 -13.97 9.33
N GLY A 629 -46.15 -14.41 10.28
CA GLY A 629 -46.23 -15.75 10.88
C GLY A 629 -47.58 -16.05 11.53
N ARG A 630 -48.19 -15.09 12.22
CA ARG A 630 -49.56 -15.24 12.77
C ARG A 630 -50.60 -15.42 11.67
N MET A 631 -50.43 -14.78 10.52
CA MET A 631 -51.34 -14.90 9.37
C MET A 631 -51.21 -16.26 8.66
N LEU A 632 -50.03 -16.88 8.68
CA LEU A 632 -49.76 -18.23 8.14
C LEU A 632 -50.43 -19.34 8.98
N GLY A 633 -50.82 -19.05 10.23
CA GLY A 633 -51.36 -20.03 11.18
C GLY A 633 -50.24 -20.77 11.92
N GLY A 634 -50.32 -20.84 13.25
CA GLY A 634 -49.24 -21.20 14.17
C GLY A 634 -48.65 -22.62 14.08
N GLY A 635 -48.81 -23.35 12.98
CA GLY A 635 -48.28 -24.70 12.77
C GLY A 635 -47.14 -24.82 11.74
N HIS A 636 -46.70 -23.72 11.11
CA HIS A 636 -45.67 -23.75 10.05
C HIS A 636 -44.30 -23.17 10.46
N TYR A 637 -44.13 -22.78 11.73
CA TYR A 637 -42.84 -22.40 12.31
C TYR A 637 -42.50 -23.37 13.45
N GLY A 638 -41.77 -24.42 13.10
CA GLY A 638 -41.12 -25.36 14.01
C GLY A 638 -39.67 -25.50 13.63
#